data_AF-A0AAD6III6-F1
#
_entry.id   AF-A0AAD6III6-F1
#
_cell.length_a   1.000
_cell.length_b   1.000
_cell.length_c   1.000
_cell.angle_alpha   90.00
_cell.angle_beta   90.00
_cell.angle_gamma   90.00
#
_symmetry.space_group_name_H-M   'P 1'
#
loop_
_entity.id
_entity.type
_entity.pdbx_description
1 polymer ?
#
loop_
_entity_poly.entity_id
_entity_poly.type
_entity_poly.pdbx_seq_one_letter_code
_entity_poly.pdbx_strand_id
1 'polypeptide(L)'
;MSFPNPKAVPFAPDPTPAPAPAPIPPTGVQPRRPSARGSNREIGYVTQAENTSCRLRSYKGSIGDGQTEWGDDGFINEDYRVGGPYMCSLPLTITPLPRRHRLNALKEKDRIRKEVHDILASIGIKKPPMHIARCTSQVKPEHRPITTLFIHAERENRIDHIWLEASLQIYHFLSDNDMPEICVEIADSRIYKPYKFAPIQQIPSIWHWDRIIAETTKRIDLTDVITIGCMRVQAPIAPNYVPTVLVTVEMESERDFREMRDIITAILDKYGLPTISVLILRDELVTKAKGSPGFDRTMLDGVARAGRNFGSARSHLSYGKLGGFVELEFDGTDLDPMILGVTCFHSVRSDKDSHVVSRQKRFAKWDKEGLNLFEEQKKREICFVEQPPLHDLTLQLQINKKRIATIKNQPRFQSCRYHEANGILHNRPKKEQSSYRVWKQELAELTEFNNEIEEFRPNARLGYVAACSGNRFLQKTSEWSSNTFNVKMDWALLEILQARTSTNQCDCHHEYLHQLTDEEMEDPQATAFWINGIGGPSQGRYNGLRTCLVSEQVVEGGEEDDWVVVAAPRWSFEHTVVAGSKDPKVSFSMPGDTGSLIHFWKGGVVGMVSSMLRYSKITFFTHVNDLLADIKDQTGASKVQIMGPPLEEEDAHEDDDEGVDLDSEPEI
;
A
#
# COMPACT_ATOMS: atom_id res chain seq x y z
N MET A 1 -36.88 36.77 -70.82
CA MET A 1 -36.10 38.01 -71.05
C MET A 1 -34.98 38.05 -70.03
N SER A 2 -33.82 38.45 -70.49
CA SER A 2 -32.50 38.10 -69.99
C SER A 2 -31.80 39.32 -69.36
N PHE A 3 -30.99 39.04 -68.33
CA PHE A 3 -29.81 39.80 -67.84
C PHE A 3 -30.00 41.15 -67.10
N PRO A 4 -29.00 41.61 -66.30
CA PRO A 4 -27.85 40.90 -65.69
C PRO A 4 -27.57 41.20 -64.19
N ASN A 5 -26.74 40.33 -63.64
CA ASN A 5 -26.06 40.36 -62.34
C ASN A 5 -24.79 41.25 -62.39
N PRO A 6 -24.38 41.91 -61.28
CA PRO A 6 -22.96 42.12 -61.04
C PRO A 6 -22.48 41.76 -59.61
N LYS A 7 -21.47 40.87 -59.62
CA LYS A 7 -20.27 40.84 -58.77
C LYS A 7 -20.40 40.35 -57.33
N ALA A 8 -20.17 39.04 -57.18
CA ALA A 8 -19.60 38.43 -55.99
C ALA A 8 -18.14 38.88 -55.79
N VAL A 9 -17.81 39.26 -54.56
CA VAL A 9 -16.43 39.46 -54.06
C VAL A 9 -15.97 38.12 -53.46
N PRO A 10 -14.76 37.63 -53.77
CA PRO A 10 -14.28 36.36 -53.24
C PRO A 10 -13.86 36.50 -51.78
N PHE A 11 -14.32 35.57 -50.93
CA PHE A 11 -13.78 35.33 -49.61
C PHE A 11 -12.32 34.85 -49.74
N ALA A 12 -11.38 35.62 -49.19
CA ALA A 12 -10.03 35.15 -48.95
C ALA A 12 -10.06 34.16 -47.76
N PRO A 13 -9.38 33.00 -47.86
CA PRO A 13 -9.19 32.12 -46.72
C PRO A 13 -8.22 32.74 -45.72
N ASP A 14 -8.55 32.65 -44.42
CA ASP A 14 -7.66 33.03 -43.32
C ASP A 14 -6.28 32.36 -43.47
N PRO A 15 -5.19 33.08 -43.16
CA PRO A 15 -3.86 32.49 -43.20
C PRO A 15 -3.77 31.40 -42.13
N THR A 16 -3.42 30.19 -42.59
CA THR A 16 -3.12 29.05 -41.75
C THR A 16 -2.05 29.44 -40.72
N PRO A 17 -2.21 29.13 -39.42
CA PRO A 17 -1.18 29.41 -38.42
C PRO A 17 0.11 28.69 -38.83
N ALA A 18 1.20 29.44 -38.93
CA ALA A 18 2.51 28.85 -39.17
C ALA A 18 2.81 27.81 -38.05
N PRO A 19 3.31 26.61 -38.39
CA PRO A 19 3.72 25.65 -37.38
C PRO A 19 4.81 26.29 -36.51
N ALA A 20 4.63 26.20 -35.20
CA ALA A 20 5.61 26.68 -34.24
C ALA A 20 6.99 26.09 -34.57
N PRO A 21 8.08 26.88 -34.55
CA PRO A 21 9.41 26.37 -34.80
C PRO A 21 9.72 25.25 -33.82
N ALA A 22 10.23 24.13 -34.33
CA ALA A 22 10.68 23.02 -33.51
C ALA A 22 11.68 23.55 -32.47
N PRO A 23 11.59 23.10 -31.20
CA PRO A 23 12.51 23.55 -30.17
C PRO A 23 13.94 23.25 -30.61
N ILE A 24 14.75 24.31 -30.69
CA ILE A 24 16.19 24.20 -30.92
C ILE A 24 16.73 23.40 -29.73
N PRO A 25 17.36 22.22 -29.94
CA PRO A 25 17.95 21.48 -28.84
C PRO A 25 19.02 22.37 -28.21
N PRO A 26 19.08 22.50 -26.87
CA PRO A 26 20.10 23.29 -26.22
C PRO A 26 21.47 22.73 -26.61
N THR A 27 22.18 23.48 -27.44
CA THR A 27 23.56 23.21 -27.80
C THR A 27 24.42 23.41 -26.57
N GLY A 28 25.05 22.32 -26.09
CA GLY A 28 26.22 22.40 -25.23
C GLY A 28 26.02 22.19 -23.72
N VAL A 29 24.81 21.98 -23.21
CA VAL A 29 24.65 21.48 -21.84
C VAL A 29 24.70 19.95 -21.89
N GLN A 30 25.84 19.35 -21.52
CA GLN A 30 25.86 17.90 -21.28
C GLN A 30 24.72 17.58 -20.32
N PRO A 31 23.88 16.57 -20.60
CA PRO A 31 22.86 16.16 -19.64
C PRO A 31 23.56 15.92 -18.31
N ARG A 32 23.17 16.66 -17.26
CA ARG A 32 23.69 16.46 -15.92
C ARG A 32 23.58 14.97 -15.62
N ARG A 33 24.72 14.32 -15.36
CA ARG A 33 24.71 12.94 -14.88
C ARG A 33 23.82 12.92 -13.64
N PRO A 34 22.82 12.04 -13.56
CA PRO A 34 21.99 11.97 -12.37
C PRO A 34 22.90 11.66 -11.18
N SER A 35 22.73 12.36 -10.06
CA SER A 35 23.51 12.12 -8.85
C SER A 35 23.19 10.72 -8.31
N ALA A 36 24.23 9.98 -7.93
CA ALA A 36 24.07 8.71 -7.25
C ALA A 36 23.21 8.91 -5.98
N ARG A 37 22.29 7.96 -5.70
CA ARG A 37 21.26 8.18 -4.67
C ARG A 37 21.52 7.42 -3.37
N GLY A 38 22.31 6.34 -3.42
CA GLY A 38 22.59 5.54 -2.23
C GLY A 38 21.35 4.89 -1.64
N SER A 39 21.43 4.36 -0.43
CA SER A 39 20.36 3.69 0.30
C SER A 39 19.27 4.67 0.71
N ASN A 40 18.01 4.22 0.71
CA ASN A 40 16.89 4.99 1.28
C ASN A 40 16.88 4.97 2.83
N ARG A 41 17.95 4.43 3.45
CA ARG A 41 18.19 4.54 4.89
C ARG A 41 18.74 5.92 5.14
N GLU A 42 17.95 6.82 5.69
CA GLU A 42 18.47 8.15 5.95
C GLU A 42 19.43 8.13 7.12
N ILE A 43 18.98 7.73 8.30
CA ILE A 43 19.71 7.98 9.55
C ILE A 43 19.32 6.97 10.62
N GLY A 44 20.24 6.58 11.50
CA GLY A 44 19.88 5.82 12.70
C GLY A 44 20.82 5.99 13.90
N TYR A 45 20.36 5.51 15.04
CA TYR A 45 21.14 5.15 16.20
C TYR A 45 20.93 3.66 16.45
N VAL A 46 21.98 2.85 16.42
CA VAL A 46 21.89 1.40 16.67
C VAL A 46 22.46 1.09 18.06
N THR A 47 21.68 0.39 18.88
CA THR A 47 22.15 -0.15 20.16
C THR A 47 23.06 -1.35 19.89
N GLN A 48 24.29 -1.34 20.41
CA GLN A 48 25.17 -2.51 20.29
C GLN A 48 24.61 -3.67 21.11
N ALA A 49 24.63 -4.87 20.52
CA ALA A 49 24.41 -6.09 21.29
C ALA A 49 25.67 -6.33 22.16
N GLU A 50 25.44 -6.46 23.46
CA GLU A 50 26.41 -6.83 24.52
C GLU A 50 27.27 -5.68 25.09
N ASN A 51 26.89 -5.26 26.31
CA ASN A 51 27.68 -4.51 27.30
C ASN A 51 28.10 -3.04 27.07
N THR A 52 27.68 -2.36 26.01
CA THR A 52 27.90 -0.91 25.87
C THR A 52 26.59 -0.13 25.99
N SER A 53 26.56 0.83 26.93
CA SER A 53 25.40 1.71 27.18
C SER A 53 25.24 2.83 26.14
N CYS A 54 25.90 2.73 24.98
CA CYS A 54 26.03 3.83 24.03
C CYS A 54 25.41 3.47 22.67
N ARG A 55 24.60 4.38 22.13
CA ARG A 55 24.08 4.28 20.77
C ARG A 55 25.15 4.68 19.76
N LEU A 56 25.28 3.95 18.66
CA LEU A 56 26.16 4.32 17.54
C LEU A 56 25.40 5.14 16.50
N ARG A 57 25.93 6.30 16.12
CA ARG A 57 25.39 7.14 15.04
C ARG A 57 25.54 6.44 13.70
N SER A 58 24.53 6.54 12.85
CA SER A 58 24.63 6.19 11.43
C SER A 58 23.93 7.21 10.54
N TYR A 59 24.47 7.41 9.33
CA TYR A 59 23.97 8.30 8.28
C TYR A 59 24.11 7.61 6.91
N LYS A 60 23.06 7.64 6.08
CA LYS A 60 22.96 6.95 4.78
C LYS A 60 23.33 5.45 4.83
N GLY A 61 23.08 4.80 5.97
CA GLY A 61 23.48 3.41 6.20
C GLY A 61 25.00 3.21 6.34
N SER A 62 25.72 4.24 6.78
CA SER A 62 27.13 4.24 7.18
C SER A 62 27.25 4.56 8.68
N ILE A 63 28.11 3.88 9.43
CA ILE A 63 28.40 4.20 10.83
C ILE A 63 29.22 5.51 10.90
N GLY A 64 28.70 6.46 11.67
CA GLY A 64 29.23 7.83 11.78
C GLY A 64 28.55 8.82 10.83
N ASP A 65 28.66 10.11 11.14
CA ASP A 65 28.14 11.20 10.30
C ASP A 65 29.16 11.63 9.20
N GLY A 66 30.07 10.71 8.81
CA GLY A 66 31.15 10.97 7.85
C GLY A 66 30.68 11.05 6.40
N GLN A 67 31.56 11.51 5.49
CA GLN A 67 31.26 11.62 4.06
C GLN A 67 30.95 10.24 3.45
N THR A 68 29.70 10.03 3.04
CA THR A 68 29.24 8.83 2.32
C THR A 68 29.54 8.94 0.82
N GLU A 69 29.59 10.16 0.27
CA GLU A 69 29.93 10.47 -1.11
C GLU A 69 31.41 10.88 -1.19
N TRP A 70 32.15 10.25 -2.10
CA TRP A 70 33.59 10.45 -2.26
C TRP A 70 33.86 11.18 -3.57
N GLY A 71 34.44 12.39 -3.51
CA GLY A 71 34.76 13.18 -4.70
C GLY A 71 33.55 13.57 -5.57
N ASP A 72 33.83 14.03 -6.79
CA ASP A 72 32.82 14.41 -7.80
C ASP A 72 32.53 13.25 -8.80
N ASP A 73 33.06 12.05 -8.54
CA ASP A 73 33.01 10.91 -9.46
C ASP A 73 31.72 10.07 -9.34
N GLY A 74 30.89 10.35 -8.33
CA GLY A 74 29.61 9.71 -8.09
C GLY A 74 29.68 8.38 -7.32
N PHE A 75 30.81 8.07 -6.69
CA PHE A 75 30.95 6.86 -5.88
C PHE A 75 30.44 7.06 -4.45
N ILE A 76 29.74 6.05 -3.94
CA ILE A 76 29.13 6.03 -2.61
C ILE A 76 29.70 4.86 -1.81
N ASN A 77 30.09 5.12 -0.55
CA ASN A 77 30.59 4.12 0.39
C ASN A 77 29.69 4.01 1.63
N GLU A 78 28.83 3.01 1.65
CA GLU A 78 27.95 2.66 2.78
C GLU A 78 28.50 1.47 3.57
N ASP A 79 27.92 1.18 4.74
CA ASP A 79 28.41 0.13 5.65
C ASP A 79 28.60 -1.23 4.95
N TYR A 80 27.68 -1.60 4.07
CA TYR A 80 27.63 -2.93 3.46
C TYR A 80 27.47 -2.88 1.94
N ARG A 81 27.69 -1.71 1.34
CA ARG A 81 27.45 -1.47 -0.08
C ARG A 81 28.32 -0.33 -0.56
N VAL A 82 29.05 -0.54 -1.64
CA VAL A 82 29.90 0.46 -2.25
C VAL A 82 29.74 0.41 -3.76
N GLY A 83 29.64 1.55 -4.42
CA GLY A 83 29.50 1.56 -5.87
C GLY A 83 29.45 2.93 -6.52
N GLY A 84 29.57 2.93 -7.84
CA GLY A 84 29.60 4.13 -8.69
C GLY A 84 29.71 3.77 -10.18
N PRO A 85 29.67 4.76 -11.09
CA PRO A 85 29.45 6.19 -10.83
C PRO A 85 27.98 6.53 -10.53
N TYR A 86 27.08 5.54 -10.60
CA TYR A 86 25.69 5.69 -10.16
C TYR A 86 25.27 4.46 -9.35
N MET A 87 24.74 4.71 -8.15
CA MET A 87 24.20 3.66 -7.29
C MET A 87 22.71 3.90 -7.02
N CYS A 88 21.85 3.01 -7.53
CA CYS A 88 20.40 3.04 -7.35
C CYS A 88 19.99 2.90 -5.88
N SER A 89 18.87 3.50 -5.49
CA SER A 89 18.39 3.39 -4.11
C SER A 89 17.62 2.12 -3.78
N LEU A 90 17.76 1.64 -2.54
CA LEU A 90 17.16 0.40 -2.05
C LEU A 90 15.71 0.61 -1.58
N PRO A 91 14.75 -0.29 -1.86
CA PRO A 91 14.93 -1.59 -2.49
C PRO A 91 15.02 -1.53 -4.02
N LEU A 92 15.70 -2.50 -4.63
CA LEU A 92 15.93 -2.59 -6.08
C LEU A 92 14.94 -3.54 -6.77
N THR A 93 14.55 -3.20 -8.00
CA THR A 93 14.02 -4.15 -8.99
C THR A 93 15.16 -4.55 -9.91
N ILE A 94 15.58 -5.82 -9.86
CA ILE A 94 16.67 -6.33 -10.69
C ILE A 94 16.07 -7.14 -11.84
N THR A 95 16.44 -6.80 -13.06
CA THR A 95 15.98 -7.42 -14.29
C THR A 95 17.16 -7.98 -15.09
N PRO A 96 17.04 -9.18 -15.69
CA PRO A 96 18.09 -9.73 -16.53
C PRO A 96 18.41 -8.82 -17.72
N LEU A 97 19.66 -8.85 -18.17
CA LEU A 97 20.04 -8.16 -19.41
C LEU A 97 19.26 -8.72 -20.62
N PRO A 98 18.86 -7.87 -21.58
CA PRO A 98 18.23 -8.34 -22.82
C PRO A 98 19.12 -9.35 -23.54
N ARG A 99 18.56 -10.44 -24.09
CA ARG A 99 19.34 -11.50 -24.76
C ARG A 99 20.34 -10.99 -25.83
N ARG A 100 20.00 -9.90 -26.51
CA ARG A 100 20.83 -9.27 -27.55
C ARG A 100 21.94 -8.34 -27.01
N HIS A 101 22.09 -8.23 -25.70
CA HIS A 101 23.15 -7.41 -25.10
C HIS A 101 24.53 -8.02 -25.35
N ARG A 102 25.53 -7.20 -25.69
CA ARG A 102 26.92 -7.63 -25.97
C ARG A 102 27.49 -8.53 -24.86
N LEU A 103 27.14 -8.22 -23.61
CA LEU A 103 27.57 -8.94 -22.40
C LEU A 103 26.97 -10.35 -22.21
N ASN A 104 26.03 -10.77 -23.07
CA ASN A 104 25.59 -12.16 -23.07
C ASN A 104 26.51 -13.08 -23.87
N ALA A 105 27.48 -12.54 -24.61
CA ALA A 105 28.52 -13.35 -25.24
C ALA A 105 29.40 -13.98 -24.16
N LEU A 106 29.47 -15.32 -24.15
CA LEU A 106 30.16 -16.09 -23.11
C LEU A 106 31.64 -15.65 -22.95
N LYS A 107 32.33 -15.40 -24.06
CA LYS A 107 33.73 -14.94 -24.07
C LYS A 107 33.94 -13.61 -23.34
N GLU A 108 33.04 -12.64 -23.53
CA GLU A 108 33.11 -11.34 -22.85
C GLU A 108 32.82 -11.49 -21.36
N LYS A 109 31.82 -12.30 -21.02
CA LYS A 109 31.46 -12.57 -19.63
C LYS A 109 32.61 -13.22 -18.85
N ASP A 110 33.28 -14.20 -19.46
CA ASP A 110 34.41 -14.90 -18.83
C ASP A 110 35.64 -13.99 -18.69
N ARG A 111 35.91 -13.15 -19.71
CA ARG A 111 36.98 -12.14 -19.65
C ARG A 111 36.77 -11.17 -18.50
N ILE A 112 35.60 -10.52 -18.44
CA ILE A 112 35.26 -9.56 -17.38
C ILE A 112 35.33 -10.23 -16.01
N ARG A 113 34.74 -11.43 -15.89
CA ARG A 113 34.73 -12.16 -14.62
C ARG A 113 36.14 -12.46 -14.11
N LYS A 114 37.05 -12.86 -15.00
CA LYS A 114 38.44 -13.15 -14.65
C LYS A 114 39.16 -11.91 -14.13
N GLU A 115 39.14 -10.82 -14.88
CA GLU A 115 39.84 -9.57 -14.50
C GLU A 115 39.27 -8.97 -13.21
N VAL A 116 37.93 -8.97 -13.07
CA VAL A 116 37.27 -8.54 -11.82
C VAL A 116 37.68 -9.45 -10.66
N HIS A 117 37.78 -10.77 -10.87
CA HIS A 117 38.28 -11.67 -9.83
C HIS A 117 39.73 -11.41 -9.46
N ASP A 118 40.60 -11.04 -10.41
CA ASP A 118 42.00 -10.72 -10.16
C ASP A 118 42.13 -9.42 -9.33
N ILE A 119 41.34 -8.38 -9.66
CA ILE A 119 41.24 -7.14 -8.86
C ILE A 119 40.76 -7.45 -7.43
N LEU A 120 39.67 -8.21 -7.29
CA LEU A 120 39.11 -8.56 -5.98
C LEU A 120 40.03 -9.48 -5.16
N ALA A 121 40.81 -10.34 -5.81
CA ALA A 121 41.78 -11.19 -5.14
C ALA A 121 42.95 -10.38 -4.55
N SER A 122 43.36 -9.28 -5.22
CA SER A 122 44.44 -8.41 -4.75
C SER A 122 44.14 -7.74 -3.40
N ILE A 123 42.85 -7.59 -3.08
CA ILE A 123 42.35 -7.01 -1.82
C ILE A 123 41.80 -8.07 -0.86
N GLY A 124 42.01 -9.35 -1.14
CA GLY A 124 41.63 -10.46 -0.25
C GLY A 124 40.21 -10.99 -0.41
N ILE A 125 39.40 -10.51 -1.37
CA ILE A 125 38.05 -11.01 -1.64
C ILE A 125 38.11 -12.17 -2.64
N LYS A 126 37.96 -13.41 -2.15
CA LYS A 126 38.15 -14.62 -2.96
C LYS A 126 36.87 -15.05 -3.69
N LYS A 127 36.86 -14.92 -5.01
CA LYS A 127 35.85 -15.46 -5.96
C LYS A 127 34.39 -15.19 -5.57
N PRO A 128 33.98 -13.94 -5.31
CA PRO A 128 32.59 -13.63 -4.98
C PRO A 128 31.65 -13.96 -6.15
N PRO A 129 30.39 -14.32 -5.87
CA PRO A 129 29.33 -14.35 -6.87
C PRO A 129 29.19 -12.98 -7.53
N MET A 130 29.11 -12.96 -8.86
CA MET A 130 28.90 -11.73 -9.61
C MET A 130 27.96 -11.94 -10.78
N HIS A 131 27.20 -10.90 -11.12
CA HIS A 131 26.34 -10.89 -12.28
C HIS A 131 26.10 -9.46 -12.77
N ILE A 132 25.78 -9.32 -14.06
CA ILE A 132 25.44 -8.04 -14.65
C ILE A 132 23.94 -8.04 -14.92
N ALA A 133 23.26 -7.03 -14.42
CA ALA A 133 21.81 -6.89 -14.55
C ALA A 133 21.43 -5.42 -14.75
N ARG A 134 20.16 -5.21 -15.09
CA ARG A 134 19.55 -3.89 -15.07
C ARG A 134 18.81 -3.70 -13.78
N CYS A 135 19.06 -2.63 -13.05
CA CYS A 135 18.35 -2.31 -11.83
C CYS A 135 17.63 -0.95 -11.93
N THR A 136 16.51 -0.87 -11.23
CA THR A 136 15.87 0.41 -10.88
C THR A 136 15.53 0.41 -9.41
N SER A 137 15.58 1.57 -8.76
CA SER A 137 14.97 1.75 -7.44
C SER A 137 13.46 1.45 -7.52
N GLN A 138 12.91 0.75 -6.54
CA GLN A 138 11.45 0.59 -6.38
C GLN A 138 10.78 1.87 -5.89
N VAL A 139 11.56 2.70 -5.19
CA VAL A 139 11.13 3.93 -4.51
C VAL A 139 11.03 5.12 -5.46
N LYS A 140 12.16 5.47 -6.07
CA LYS A 140 12.29 6.53 -7.07
C LYS A 140 12.86 5.94 -8.36
N PRO A 141 12.04 5.20 -9.13
CA PRO A 141 12.53 4.49 -10.32
C PRO A 141 13.23 5.45 -11.29
N GLU A 142 14.40 5.04 -11.75
CA GLU A 142 15.13 5.75 -12.77
C GLU A 142 14.36 5.68 -14.10
N HIS A 143 14.40 6.76 -14.88
CA HIS A 143 13.72 6.83 -16.19
C HIS A 143 14.14 5.70 -17.13
N ARG A 144 15.37 5.21 -16.98
CA ARG A 144 15.90 4.02 -17.66
C ARG A 144 16.60 3.14 -16.64
N PRO A 145 16.43 1.80 -16.69
CA PRO A 145 17.18 0.90 -15.83
C PRO A 145 18.68 1.07 -15.99
N ILE A 146 19.37 1.11 -14.87
CA ILE A 146 20.83 1.26 -14.78
C ILE A 146 21.46 -0.11 -14.96
N THR A 147 22.44 -0.23 -15.85
CA THR A 147 23.20 -1.48 -16.02
C THR A 147 24.29 -1.53 -14.97
N THR A 148 24.26 -2.54 -14.11
CA THR A 148 25.16 -2.64 -12.96
C THR A 148 25.80 -4.04 -12.91
N LEU A 149 27.11 -4.06 -12.70
CA LEU A 149 27.86 -5.24 -12.29
C LEU A 149 27.74 -5.38 -10.76
N PHE A 150 26.94 -6.35 -10.33
CA PHE A 150 26.78 -6.70 -8.92
C PHE A 150 27.84 -7.71 -8.51
N ILE A 151 28.55 -7.40 -7.43
CA ILE A 151 29.56 -8.26 -6.80
C ILE A 151 29.11 -8.50 -5.37
N HIS A 152 28.87 -9.76 -5.01
CA HIS A 152 28.38 -10.11 -3.68
C HIS A 152 29.53 -10.58 -2.79
N ALA A 153 29.90 -9.75 -1.82
CA ALA A 153 30.96 -10.04 -0.86
C ALA A 153 30.44 -9.85 0.57
N GLU A 154 30.89 -10.67 1.52
CA GLU A 154 30.54 -10.52 2.93
C GLU A 154 31.44 -9.48 3.59
N ARG A 155 30.85 -8.57 4.38
CA ARG A 155 31.61 -7.57 5.14
C ARG A 155 31.51 -7.89 6.64
N GLU A 156 32.65 -8.14 7.30
CA GLU A 156 32.73 -8.50 8.72
C GLU A 156 32.78 -7.28 9.67
N ASN A 157 32.19 -6.13 9.30
CA ASN A 157 32.00 -4.92 10.14
C ASN A 157 33.07 -3.82 10.11
N ARG A 158 34.01 -3.80 9.16
CA ARG A 158 34.90 -2.62 8.96
C ARG A 158 34.53 -1.86 7.70
N ILE A 159 34.06 -0.62 7.86
CA ILE A 159 34.07 0.34 6.76
C ILE A 159 35.53 0.70 6.51
N ASP A 160 36.09 0.13 5.47
CA ASP A 160 37.37 0.51 4.90
C ASP A 160 37.16 1.10 3.50
N HIS A 161 38.20 1.75 2.98
CA HIS A 161 38.21 2.24 1.60
C HIS A 161 38.51 1.14 0.59
N ILE A 162 38.69 -0.11 1.04
CA ILE A 162 39.13 -1.23 0.21
C ILE A 162 38.07 -1.57 -0.84
N TRP A 163 36.79 -1.66 -0.44
CA TRP A 163 35.69 -1.89 -1.39
C TRP A 163 35.50 -0.71 -2.35
N LEU A 164 35.75 0.52 -1.90
CA LEU A 164 35.66 1.72 -2.73
C LEU A 164 36.74 1.72 -3.80
N GLU A 165 37.99 1.54 -3.41
CA GLU A 165 39.14 1.45 -4.30
C GLU A 165 38.95 0.32 -5.34
N ALA A 166 38.48 -0.85 -4.90
CA ALA A 166 38.16 -1.95 -5.80
C ALA A 166 37.08 -1.59 -6.81
N SER A 167 36.00 -0.93 -6.35
CA SER A 167 34.90 -0.53 -7.23
C SER A 167 35.35 0.49 -8.28
N LEU A 168 36.22 1.42 -7.90
CA LEU A 168 36.84 2.40 -8.80
C LEU A 168 37.73 1.71 -9.85
N GLN A 169 38.62 0.81 -9.42
CA GLN A 169 39.50 0.06 -10.33
C GLN A 169 38.71 -0.79 -11.32
N ILE A 170 37.65 -1.47 -10.86
CA ILE A 170 36.78 -2.26 -11.74
C ILE A 170 36.05 -1.35 -12.72
N TYR A 171 35.56 -0.19 -12.27
CA TYR A 171 34.88 0.75 -13.17
C TYR A 171 35.84 1.29 -14.24
N HIS A 172 37.07 1.67 -13.87
CA HIS A 172 38.09 2.09 -14.82
C HIS A 172 38.41 0.99 -15.83
N PHE A 173 38.60 -0.25 -15.37
CA PHE A 173 38.78 -1.40 -16.26
C PHE A 173 37.62 -1.56 -17.27
N LEU A 174 36.37 -1.45 -16.82
CA LEU A 174 35.20 -1.53 -17.69
C LEU A 174 35.16 -0.36 -18.69
N SER A 175 35.44 0.86 -18.22
CA SER A 175 35.49 2.06 -19.04
C SER A 175 36.56 1.96 -20.14
N ASP A 176 37.76 1.50 -19.79
CA ASP A 176 38.88 1.31 -20.72
C ASP A 176 38.62 0.20 -21.76
N ASN A 177 37.62 -0.65 -21.52
CA ASN A 177 37.17 -1.71 -22.42
C ASN A 177 35.83 -1.37 -23.11
N ASP A 178 35.58 -0.09 -23.39
CA ASP A 178 34.39 0.41 -24.08
C ASP A 178 33.06 0.06 -23.39
N MET A 179 33.03 0.03 -22.05
CA MET A 179 31.82 -0.20 -21.25
C MET A 179 31.58 0.87 -20.16
N PRO A 180 31.68 2.17 -20.46
CA PRO A 180 31.52 3.24 -19.47
C PRO A 180 30.09 3.33 -18.90
N GLU A 181 29.10 2.68 -19.52
CA GLU A 181 27.71 2.64 -19.09
C GLU A 181 27.42 1.64 -17.95
N ILE A 182 28.37 0.77 -17.62
CA ILE A 182 28.21 -0.23 -16.56
C ILE A 182 28.65 0.37 -15.23
N CYS A 183 27.72 0.50 -14.28
CA CYS A 183 28.04 0.85 -12.91
C CYS A 183 28.55 -0.37 -12.16
N VAL A 184 29.36 -0.16 -11.12
CA VAL A 184 29.92 -1.23 -10.28
C VAL A 184 29.31 -1.12 -8.90
N GLU A 185 28.89 -2.25 -8.34
CA GLU A 185 28.37 -2.33 -6.98
C GLU A 185 28.91 -3.57 -6.27
N ILE A 186 29.67 -3.34 -5.20
CA ILE A 186 30.14 -4.37 -4.26
C ILE A 186 29.25 -4.30 -3.03
N ALA A 187 28.53 -5.36 -2.73
CA ALA A 187 27.56 -5.35 -1.64
C ALA A 187 27.45 -6.68 -0.91
N ASP A 188 27.20 -6.60 0.38
CA ASP A 188 26.72 -7.74 1.14
C ASP A 188 25.28 -8.07 0.72
N SER A 189 25.05 -9.29 0.23
CA SER A 189 23.73 -9.71 -0.27
C SER A 189 22.59 -9.55 0.75
N ARG A 190 22.91 -9.53 2.06
CA ARG A 190 21.95 -9.30 3.13
C ARG A 190 21.37 -7.89 3.09
N ILE A 191 22.06 -6.90 2.53
CA ILE A 191 21.59 -5.50 2.46
C ILE A 191 20.32 -5.34 1.62
N TYR A 192 20.10 -6.24 0.66
CA TYR A 192 18.92 -6.24 -0.21
C TYR A 192 17.67 -6.83 0.45
N LYS A 193 17.79 -7.43 1.64
CA LYS A 193 16.63 -7.86 2.41
C LYS A 193 15.95 -6.62 3.01
N PRO A 194 14.63 -6.57 3.09
CA PRO A 194 13.93 -5.46 3.73
C PRO A 194 14.08 -5.53 5.26
N TYR A 195 13.85 -4.40 5.92
CA TYR A 195 13.65 -4.37 7.36
C TYR A 195 12.46 -5.24 7.75
N LYS A 196 12.56 -5.86 8.92
CA LYS A 196 11.41 -6.54 9.51
C LYS A 196 10.95 -5.79 10.75
N PHE A 197 9.65 -5.74 10.91
CA PHE A 197 8.99 -5.04 12.02
C PHE A 197 8.24 -6.05 12.87
N ALA A 198 8.24 -5.82 14.17
CA ALA A 198 7.55 -6.62 15.17
C ALA A 198 6.94 -5.68 16.21
N PRO A 199 5.86 -6.11 16.90
CA PRO A 199 5.21 -5.28 17.91
C PRO A 199 6.11 -5.05 19.13
N ILE A 200 5.89 -3.95 19.86
CA ILE A 200 6.46 -3.76 21.19
C ILE A 200 5.61 -4.52 22.21
N GLN A 201 5.96 -5.77 22.49
CA GLN A 201 5.38 -6.50 23.63
C GLN A 201 6.01 -5.98 24.93
N GLN A 202 5.16 -5.42 25.79
CA GLN A 202 5.36 -5.12 27.22
C GLN A 202 6.81 -4.86 27.64
N ILE A 203 7.41 -3.75 27.20
CA ILE A 203 8.64 -3.25 27.81
C ILE A 203 8.20 -2.31 28.95
N PRO A 204 8.41 -2.65 30.24
CA PRO A 204 7.95 -1.81 31.34
C PRO A 204 8.47 -0.37 31.28
N SER A 205 9.66 -0.16 30.72
CA SER A 205 10.26 1.16 30.61
C SER A 205 9.61 2.07 29.55
N ILE A 206 8.81 1.54 28.62
CA ILE A 206 8.17 2.35 27.57
C ILE A 206 6.80 2.91 27.96
N TRP A 207 6.35 2.74 29.21
CA TRP A 207 5.08 3.31 29.70
C TRP A 207 5.00 4.84 29.60
N HIS A 208 6.14 5.52 29.42
CA HIS A 208 6.19 6.97 29.17
C HIS A 208 5.97 7.35 27.71
N TRP A 209 5.61 6.42 26.82
CA TRP A 209 5.51 6.66 25.39
C TRP A 209 4.68 7.89 25.03
N ASP A 210 3.48 8.04 25.62
CA ASP A 210 2.61 9.21 25.39
C ASP A 210 3.29 10.55 25.72
N ARG A 211 4.17 10.58 26.73
CA ARG A 211 4.95 11.78 27.08
C ARG A 211 6.12 11.99 26.14
N ILE A 212 6.82 10.90 25.78
CA ILE A 212 7.96 10.92 24.86
C ILE A 212 7.53 11.44 23.49
N ILE A 213 6.46 10.90 22.93
CA ILE A 213 5.96 11.28 21.61
C ILE A 213 5.43 12.72 21.61
N ALA A 214 4.73 13.15 22.67
CA ALA A 214 4.25 14.52 22.81
C ALA A 214 5.39 15.54 22.99
N GLU A 215 6.48 15.16 23.67
CA GLU A 215 7.68 16.01 23.78
C GLU A 215 8.44 16.04 22.44
N THR A 216 8.47 14.92 21.72
CA THR A 216 9.12 14.80 20.41
C THR A 216 8.43 15.69 19.38
N THR A 217 7.10 15.57 19.21
CA THR A 217 6.34 16.36 18.23
C THR A 217 6.37 17.87 18.49
N LYS A 218 6.65 18.28 19.73
CA LYS A 218 6.82 19.70 20.10
C LYS A 218 8.21 20.26 19.80
N ARG A 219 9.22 19.41 19.68
CA ARG A 219 10.64 19.84 19.60
C ARG A 219 11.27 19.65 18.23
N ILE A 220 10.73 18.77 17.40
CA ILE A 220 11.24 18.54 16.06
C ILE A 220 10.43 19.31 15.03
N ASP A 221 11.08 19.66 13.92
CA ASP A 221 10.38 20.14 12.73
C ASP A 221 9.72 18.95 12.01
N LEU A 222 8.39 18.99 11.94
CA LEU A 222 7.55 17.95 11.34
C LEU A 222 7.45 18.04 9.81
N THR A 223 8.10 19.01 9.17
CA THR A 223 8.15 19.10 7.70
C THR A 223 8.66 17.78 7.09
N ASP A 224 8.00 17.26 6.07
CA ASP A 224 8.26 15.95 5.44
C ASP A 224 8.14 14.71 6.35
N VAL A 225 7.79 14.85 7.63
CA VAL A 225 7.55 13.70 8.51
C VAL A 225 6.17 13.13 8.20
N ILE A 226 6.10 11.81 8.02
CA ILE A 226 4.86 11.06 7.85
C ILE A 226 4.43 10.46 9.19
N THR A 227 5.32 9.70 9.86
CA THR A 227 4.98 9.06 11.14
C THR A 227 6.11 9.09 12.15
N ILE A 228 5.74 9.03 13.43
CA ILE A 228 6.65 8.81 14.56
C ILE A 228 6.03 7.72 15.44
N GLY A 229 6.65 6.54 15.46
CA GLY A 229 6.18 5.38 16.21
C GLY A 229 7.31 4.74 17.00
N CYS A 230 6.98 3.74 17.82
CA CYS A 230 7.98 2.85 18.40
C CYS A 230 7.60 1.41 18.12
N MET A 231 8.57 0.64 17.60
CA MET A 231 8.39 -0.76 17.23
C MET A 231 9.69 -1.53 17.38
N ARG A 232 9.60 -2.86 17.35
CA ARG A 232 10.77 -3.72 17.27
C ARG A 232 11.21 -3.80 15.82
N VAL A 233 12.44 -3.38 15.54
CA VAL A 233 13.02 -3.36 14.20
C VAL A 233 14.17 -4.35 14.12
N GLN A 234 14.14 -5.22 13.12
CA GLN A 234 15.28 -6.04 12.72
C GLN A 234 15.83 -5.48 11.42
N ALA A 235 17.05 -4.93 11.49
CA ALA A 235 17.78 -4.56 10.30
C ALA A 235 18.15 -5.80 9.46
N PRO A 236 18.33 -5.68 8.14
CA PRO A 236 18.59 -6.81 7.24
C PRO A 236 19.77 -7.72 7.61
N ILE A 237 20.75 -7.16 8.34
CA ILE A 237 21.98 -7.85 8.77
C ILE A 237 21.95 -8.15 10.28
N ALA A 238 21.02 -7.55 11.04
CA ALA A 238 20.93 -7.73 12.47
C ALA A 238 20.32 -9.10 12.83
N PRO A 239 20.90 -9.83 13.80
CA PRO A 239 20.37 -11.12 14.21
C PRO A 239 19.04 -11.00 14.97
N ASN A 240 18.84 -9.87 15.67
CA ASN A 240 17.75 -9.68 16.61
C ASN A 240 16.94 -8.41 16.32
N TYR A 241 15.69 -8.43 16.80
CA TYR A 241 14.85 -7.24 16.84
C TYR A 241 15.22 -6.36 18.03
N VAL A 242 15.41 -5.07 17.79
CA VAL A 242 15.67 -4.07 18.83
C VAL A 242 14.51 -3.07 18.92
N PRO A 243 14.13 -2.60 20.13
CA PRO A 243 13.17 -1.50 20.27
C PRO A 243 13.72 -0.23 19.64
N THR A 244 12.93 0.40 18.78
CA THR A 244 13.36 1.53 17.95
C THR A 244 12.24 2.54 17.83
N VAL A 245 12.55 3.82 18.08
CA VAL A 245 11.72 4.93 17.61
C VAL A 245 11.88 5.02 16.10
N LEU A 246 10.83 4.67 15.37
CA LEU A 246 10.78 4.75 13.92
C LEU A 246 10.14 6.08 13.53
N VAL A 247 10.88 6.89 12.80
CA VAL A 247 10.37 8.06 12.09
C VAL A 247 10.32 7.70 10.62
N THR A 248 9.16 7.88 9.98
CA THR A 248 9.06 7.78 8.53
C THR A 248 8.89 9.15 7.91
N VAL A 249 9.58 9.41 6.80
CA VAL A 249 9.59 10.69 6.08
C VAL A 249 9.24 10.48 4.61
N GLU A 250 8.85 11.56 3.94
CA GLU A 250 8.48 11.57 2.53
C GLU A 250 9.58 11.03 1.62
N MET A 251 9.15 10.27 0.61
CA MET A 251 10.06 9.58 -0.34
C MET A 251 10.97 10.54 -1.11
N GLU A 252 10.49 11.75 -1.35
CA GLU A 252 11.19 12.78 -2.14
C GLU A 252 11.91 13.82 -1.26
N SER A 253 11.90 13.67 0.06
CA SER A 253 12.57 14.62 0.95
C SER A 253 14.09 14.54 0.81
N GLU A 254 14.70 15.71 0.57
CA GLU A 254 16.15 15.91 0.49
C GLU A 254 16.71 16.56 1.78
N ARG A 255 15.89 16.67 2.83
CA ARG A 255 16.27 17.32 4.09
C ARG A 255 17.30 16.51 4.87
N ASP A 256 18.10 17.22 5.65
CA ASP A 256 19.00 16.61 6.63
C ASP A 256 18.27 16.38 7.96
N PHE A 257 18.15 15.12 8.36
CA PHE A 257 17.43 14.71 9.56
C PHE A 257 18.35 14.46 10.78
N ARG A 258 19.65 14.80 10.71
CA ARG A 258 20.60 14.53 11.81
C ARG A 258 20.22 15.23 13.11
N GLU A 259 19.79 16.49 13.00
CA GLU A 259 19.32 17.26 14.15
C GLU A 259 18.09 16.61 14.80
N MET A 260 17.11 16.20 13.98
CA MET A 260 15.92 15.48 14.45
C MET A 260 16.30 14.20 15.20
N ARG A 261 17.21 13.39 14.64
CA ARG A 261 17.74 12.18 15.30
C ARG A 261 18.31 12.51 16.69
N ASP A 262 19.13 13.55 16.78
CA ASP A 262 19.82 13.92 18.02
C ASP A 262 18.84 14.47 19.07
N ILE A 263 17.81 15.22 18.66
CA ILE A 263 16.72 15.68 19.55
C ILE A 263 15.96 14.49 20.13
N ILE A 264 15.53 13.54 19.29
CA ILE A 264 14.80 12.34 19.75
C ILE A 264 15.65 11.55 20.74
N THR A 265 16.94 11.43 20.45
CA THR A 265 17.90 10.70 21.30
C THR A 265 18.05 11.36 22.67
N ALA A 266 18.19 12.70 22.71
CA ALA A 266 18.24 13.44 23.96
C ALA A 266 16.95 13.32 24.78
N ILE A 267 15.78 13.25 24.12
CA ILE A 267 14.51 12.96 24.78
C ILE A 267 14.54 11.54 25.39
N LEU A 268 14.93 10.53 24.62
CA LEU A 268 15.03 9.15 25.15
C LEU A 268 15.98 9.05 26.35
N ASP A 269 17.10 9.76 26.33
CA ASP A 269 18.07 9.79 27.43
C ASP A 269 17.49 10.46 28.68
N LYS A 270 16.74 11.55 28.51
CA LYS A 270 16.02 12.21 29.60
C LYS A 270 15.03 11.27 30.31
N TYR A 271 14.39 10.35 29.58
CA TYR A 271 13.48 9.35 30.14
C TYR A 271 14.19 8.05 30.58
N GLY A 272 15.53 7.99 30.55
CA GLY A 272 16.28 6.82 30.98
C GLY A 272 16.16 5.63 30.03
N LEU A 273 16.05 5.88 28.72
CA LEU A 273 15.87 4.86 27.68
C LEU A 273 17.08 4.76 26.70
N PRO A 274 18.33 4.63 27.20
CA PRO A 274 19.53 4.63 26.36
C PRO A 274 19.59 3.45 25.38
N THR A 275 18.84 2.38 25.66
CA THR A 275 18.83 1.14 24.87
C THR A 275 17.88 1.17 23.68
N ILE A 276 16.97 2.15 23.61
CA ILE A 276 16.04 2.30 22.49
C ILE A 276 16.76 3.00 21.34
N SER A 277 16.77 2.36 20.16
CA SER A 277 17.36 2.88 18.93
C SER A 277 16.48 3.97 18.29
N VAL A 278 17.03 4.75 17.37
CA VAL A 278 16.27 5.70 16.53
C VAL A 278 16.52 5.34 15.08
N LEU A 279 15.49 5.30 14.25
CA LEU A 279 15.62 5.01 12.82
C LEU A 279 14.74 5.94 12.02
N ILE A 280 15.31 6.60 11.01
CA ILE A 280 14.61 7.45 10.06
C ILE A 280 14.61 6.76 8.71
N LEU A 281 13.43 6.40 8.20
CA LEU A 281 13.23 5.73 6.92
C LEU A 281 12.38 6.58 5.98
N ARG A 282 12.70 6.56 4.70
CA ARG A 282 11.75 7.04 3.69
C ARG A 282 10.65 6.00 3.48
N ASP A 283 9.40 6.42 3.53
CA ASP A 283 8.25 5.55 3.22
C ASP A 283 7.12 6.33 2.51
N GLU A 284 6.11 5.62 2.01
CA GLU A 284 4.94 6.20 1.36
C GLU A 284 3.70 5.83 2.16
N LEU A 285 2.96 6.85 2.63
CA LEU A 285 1.64 6.64 3.21
C LEU A 285 0.62 6.39 2.10
N VAL A 286 0.01 5.21 2.13
CA VAL A 286 -1.00 4.78 1.17
C VAL A 286 -2.37 4.77 1.85
N THR A 287 -3.24 5.67 1.42
CA THR A 287 -4.67 5.69 1.78
C THR A 287 -5.55 5.14 0.65
N LYS A 288 -5.06 5.16 -0.60
CA LYS A 288 -5.81 4.73 -1.78
C LYS A 288 -4.97 3.77 -2.62
N ALA A 289 -5.59 2.69 -3.11
CA ALA A 289 -4.95 1.83 -4.10
C ALA A 289 -4.78 2.57 -5.44
N LYS A 290 -3.69 2.24 -6.15
CA LYS A 290 -3.52 2.54 -7.57
C LYS A 290 -3.45 1.20 -8.32
N GLY A 291 -4.28 1.03 -9.35
CA GLY A 291 -4.30 -0.19 -10.18
C GLY A 291 -5.37 -1.20 -9.77
N SER A 292 -5.58 -2.25 -10.56
CA SER A 292 -6.70 -3.18 -10.38
C SER A 292 -6.45 -4.24 -9.31
N PRO A 293 -7.39 -4.45 -8.38
CA PRO A 293 -7.28 -5.47 -7.33
C PRO A 293 -7.59 -6.89 -7.82
N GLY A 294 -7.85 -7.07 -9.12
CA GLY A 294 -8.52 -8.27 -9.64
C GLY A 294 -10.04 -8.14 -9.54
N PHE A 295 -10.76 -8.94 -10.33
CA PHE A 295 -12.22 -8.91 -10.39
C PHE A 295 -12.79 -10.25 -9.94
N ASP A 296 -13.70 -10.20 -8.97
CA ASP A 296 -14.45 -11.36 -8.50
C ASP A 296 -15.82 -11.41 -9.20
N ARG A 297 -16.05 -12.49 -9.97
CA ARG A 297 -17.30 -12.74 -10.72
C ARG A 297 -18.51 -12.83 -9.78
N THR A 298 -18.33 -13.21 -8.51
CA THR A 298 -19.43 -13.27 -7.52
C THR A 298 -20.06 -11.90 -7.25
N MET A 299 -19.35 -10.80 -7.52
CA MET A 299 -19.90 -9.44 -7.34
C MET A 299 -20.97 -9.07 -8.39
N LEU A 300 -21.23 -9.93 -9.37
CA LEU A 300 -22.29 -9.74 -10.38
C LEU A 300 -23.66 -10.25 -9.92
N ASP A 301 -23.78 -10.83 -8.72
CA ASP A 301 -25.05 -11.28 -8.15
C ASP A 301 -25.98 -10.12 -7.71
N GLY A 302 -25.46 -8.90 -7.66
CA GLY A 302 -26.23 -7.72 -7.23
C GLY A 302 -26.40 -7.58 -5.73
N VAL A 303 -25.65 -8.32 -4.92
CA VAL A 303 -25.65 -8.17 -3.46
C VAL A 303 -24.47 -7.29 -3.05
N ALA A 304 -24.67 -6.40 -2.07
CA ALA A 304 -23.61 -5.63 -1.44
C ALA A 304 -22.84 -6.57 -0.50
N ARG A 305 -21.53 -6.65 -0.65
CA ARG A 305 -20.71 -7.59 0.12
C ARG A 305 -19.67 -6.85 0.97
N ALA A 306 -19.70 -7.11 2.28
CA ALA A 306 -18.66 -6.66 3.20
C ALA A 306 -17.30 -7.23 2.78
N GLY A 307 -16.23 -6.46 3.01
CA GLY A 307 -14.86 -6.80 2.59
C GLY A 307 -14.61 -6.75 1.08
N ARG A 308 -15.60 -6.40 0.26
CA ARG A 308 -15.43 -6.25 -1.20
C ARG A 308 -15.14 -4.81 -1.59
N ASN A 309 -14.48 -4.67 -2.74
CA ASN A 309 -14.06 -3.39 -3.25
C ASN A 309 -15.27 -2.57 -3.68
N PHE A 310 -15.23 -1.27 -3.46
CA PHE A 310 -16.22 -0.34 -3.97
C PHE A 310 -15.52 0.96 -4.38
N GLY A 311 -16.16 1.72 -5.25
CA GLY A 311 -15.58 2.95 -5.80
C GLY A 311 -16.58 4.08 -5.82
N SER A 312 -16.06 5.31 -5.74
CA SER A 312 -16.83 6.47 -6.17
C SER A 312 -17.01 6.41 -7.69
N ALA A 313 -18.24 6.53 -8.18
CA ALA A 313 -18.55 6.49 -9.61
C ALA A 313 -17.77 7.51 -10.46
N ARG A 314 -17.28 8.57 -9.81
CA ARG A 314 -16.53 9.66 -10.45
C ARG A 314 -15.01 9.47 -10.35
N SER A 315 -14.55 8.53 -9.53
CA SER A 315 -13.15 8.17 -9.43
C SER A 315 -12.86 6.93 -10.26
N HIS A 316 -11.82 7.03 -11.07
CA HIS A 316 -11.30 5.93 -11.90
C HIS A 316 -9.95 5.45 -11.38
N LEU A 317 -9.48 6.02 -10.25
CA LEU A 317 -8.13 5.84 -9.74
C LEU A 317 -8.08 5.37 -8.29
N SER A 318 -9.19 5.40 -7.56
CA SER A 318 -9.23 5.08 -6.14
C SER A 318 -10.47 4.25 -5.78
N TYR A 319 -10.25 3.10 -5.19
CA TYR A 319 -11.27 2.29 -4.50
C TYR A 319 -10.82 2.01 -3.08
N GLY A 320 -11.80 1.72 -2.24
CA GLY A 320 -11.61 1.19 -0.89
C GLY A 320 -12.51 -0.02 -0.69
N LYS A 321 -12.73 -0.39 0.56
CA LYS A 321 -13.51 -1.55 0.97
C LYS A 321 -14.80 -1.12 1.64
N LEU A 322 -15.89 -1.79 1.31
CA LEU A 322 -17.09 -1.74 2.14
C LEU A 322 -16.74 -2.56 3.40
N GLY A 323 -16.49 -1.91 4.52
CA GLY A 323 -16.03 -2.58 5.74
C GLY A 323 -17.05 -3.56 6.27
N GLY A 324 -18.32 -3.13 6.28
CA GLY A 324 -19.45 -3.92 6.70
C GLY A 324 -20.70 -3.06 6.83
N PHE A 325 -21.67 -3.54 7.59
CA PHE A 325 -22.91 -2.86 7.93
C PHE A 325 -22.94 -2.52 9.42
N VAL A 326 -23.48 -1.35 9.72
CA VAL A 326 -23.77 -0.85 11.06
C VAL A 326 -25.25 -0.57 11.19
N GLU A 327 -25.78 -0.80 12.38
CA GLU A 327 -27.15 -0.50 12.74
C GLU A 327 -27.17 0.68 13.70
N LEU A 328 -28.05 1.65 13.41
CA LEU A 328 -28.26 2.86 14.20
C LEU A 328 -29.68 2.86 14.76
N GLU A 329 -29.80 3.00 16.08
CA GLU A 329 -31.08 3.17 16.78
C GLU A 329 -31.22 4.62 17.28
N PHE A 330 -32.44 5.14 17.31
CA PHE A 330 -32.75 6.51 17.73
C PHE A 330 -33.81 6.51 18.83
N ASP A 331 -33.53 7.21 19.94
CA ASP A 331 -34.46 7.30 21.06
C ASP A 331 -35.67 8.18 20.71
N GLY A 332 -36.86 7.78 21.16
CA GLY A 332 -38.07 8.58 21.05
C GLY A 332 -38.72 8.59 19.67
N THR A 333 -38.29 7.71 18.77
CA THR A 333 -38.90 7.49 17.45
C THR A 333 -39.37 6.04 17.32
N ASP A 334 -40.59 5.81 16.83
CA ASP A 334 -41.07 4.48 16.42
C ASP A 334 -40.43 4.01 15.08
N LEU A 335 -39.20 4.49 14.79
CA LEU A 335 -38.50 4.18 13.55
C LEU A 335 -37.74 2.87 13.71
N ASP A 336 -37.81 2.04 12.68
CA ASP A 336 -36.96 0.85 12.58
C ASP A 336 -35.47 1.25 12.59
N PRO A 337 -34.59 0.40 13.15
CA PRO A 337 -33.16 0.64 13.12
C PRO A 337 -32.65 0.85 11.70
N MET A 338 -31.79 1.87 11.52
CA MET A 338 -31.25 2.19 10.21
C MET A 338 -29.98 1.39 9.94
N ILE A 339 -30.00 0.58 8.89
CA ILE A 339 -28.84 -0.21 8.45
C ILE A 339 -28.05 0.58 7.40
N LEU A 340 -26.77 0.82 7.66
CA LEU A 340 -25.87 1.59 6.81
C LEU A 340 -24.57 0.83 6.56
N GLY A 341 -24.03 0.92 5.35
CA GLY A 341 -22.68 0.44 5.06
C GLY A 341 -21.62 1.36 5.69
N VAL A 342 -20.53 0.83 6.22
CA VAL A 342 -19.41 1.61 6.78
C VAL A 342 -18.15 1.45 5.95
N THR A 343 -17.41 2.54 5.76
CA THR A 343 -16.12 2.57 5.07
C THR A 343 -15.31 3.81 5.49
N CYS A 344 -14.14 4.04 4.92
CA CYS A 344 -13.36 5.26 5.12
C CYS A 344 -13.89 6.46 4.31
N PHE A 345 -13.83 7.66 4.88
CA PHE A 345 -14.24 8.90 4.21
C PHE A 345 -13.38 9.19 2.97
N HIS A 346 -12.06 9.00 3.07
CA HIS A 346 -11.19 9.19 1.90
C HIS A 346 -11.54 8.25 0.74
N SER A 347 -12.16 7.09 0.99
CA SER A 347 -12.54 6.12 -0.04
C SER A 347 -13.76 6.56 -0.85
N VAL A 348 -14.65 7.37 -0.27
CA VAL A 348 -15.82 7.93 -0.97
C VAL A 348 -15.51 9.28 -1.63
N ARG A 349 -14.42 9.94 -1.23
CA ARG A 349 -13.97 11.23 -1.78
C ARG A 349 -13.25 11.04 -3.12
N SER A 350 -13.73 11.70 -4.18
CA SER A 350 -13.10 11.67 -5.51
C SER A 350 -11.91 12.64 -5.60
N ASP A 351 -10.80 12.19 -6.18
CA ASP A 351 -9.62 13.03 -6.42
C ASP A 351 -9.88 14.14 -7.45
N LYS A 352 -10.84 13.91 -8.37
CA LYS A 352 -11.21 14.85 -9.45
C LYS A 352 -12.10 16.00 -9.01
N ASP A 353 -12.73 15.91 -7.84
CA ASP A 353 -13.64 16.96 -7.36
C ASP A 353 -12.89 18.23 -6.89
N SER A 354 -11.55 18.17 -6.86
CA SER A 354 -10.64 19.29 -6.62
C SER A 354 -10.55 20.31 -7.78
N HIS A 355 -11.14 20.07 -8.95
CA HIS A 355 -10.98 20.95 -10.13
C HIS A 355 -12.19 21.85 -10.48
N VAL A 356 -13.29 21.79 -9.73
CA VAL A 356 -14.50 22.60 -10.01
C VAL A 356 -14.80 23.53 -8.83
N VAL A 357 -14.66 24.85 -9.03
CA VAL A 357 -14.69 25.88 -7.97
C VAL A 357 -15.96 25.86 -7.08
N SER A 358 -17.15 25.67 -7.67
CA SER A 358 -18.40 25.59 -6.88
C SER A 358 -18.54 24.29 -6.08
N ARG A 359 -17.87 23.22 -6.51
CA ARG A 359 -17.80 21.94 -5.77
C ARG A 359 -16.70 21.96 -4.71
N GLN A 360 -15.58 22.64 -4.96
CA GLN A 360 -14.52 22.87 -3.98
C GLN A 360 -15.08 23.47 -2.68
N LYS A 361 -15.96 24.49 -2.76
CA LYS A 361 -16.57 25.09 -1.55
C LYS A 361 -17.46 24.12 -0.76
N ARG A 362 -18.19 23.22 -1.43
CA ARG A 362 -19.04 22.22 -0.75
C ARG A 362 -18.23 21.08 -0.14
N PHE A 363 -17.25 20.57 -0.87
CA PHE A 363 -16.35 19.55 -0.35
C PHE A 363 -15.44 20.10 0.74
N ALA A 364 -15.09 21.39 0.71
CA ALA A 364 -14.37 22.05 1.82
C ALA A 364 -15.18 22.01 3.12
N LYS A 365 -16.50 22.26 3.06
CA LYS A 365 -17.38 22.09 4.23
C LYS A 365 -17.35 20.66 4.74
N TRP A 366 -17.52 19.67 3.86
CA TRP A 366 -17.48 18.25 4.25
C TRP A 366 -16.13 17.81 4.78
N ASP A 367 -15.05 18.30 4.19
CA ASP A 367 -13.68 18.04 4.64
C ASP A 367 -13.44 18.58 6.04
N LYS A 368 -14.14 19.66 6.43
CA LYS A 368 -13.99 20.29 7.74
C LYS A 368 -14.94 19.70 8.78
N GLU A 369 -16.22 19.57 8.43
CA GLU A 369 -17.32 19.31 9.37
C GLU A 369 -17.95 17.93 9.19
N GLY A 370 -17.66 17.25 8.09
CA GLY A 370 -18.36 16.02 7.72
C GLY A 370 -19.72 16.28 7.07
N LEU A 371 -20.53 15.22 7.02
CA LEU A 371 -21.90 15.25 6.51
C LEU A 371 -22.84 14.63 7.55
N ASN A 372 -23.88 15.37 7.94
CA ASN A 372 -24.88 14.90 8.89
C ASN A 372 -25.95 14.02 8.22
N LEU A 373 -26.44 13.03 8.97
CA LEU A 373 -27.40 12.02 8.48
C LEU A 373 -28.73 12.60 7.99
N PHE A 374 -29.20 13.72 8.58
CA PHE A 374 -30.51 14.32 8.27
C PHE A 374 -30.46 15.58 7.39
N GLU A 375 -29.28 16.03 6.94
CA GLU A 375 -29.20 17.16 6.00
C GLU A 375 -29.78 16.79 4.61
N GLU A 376 -30.96 17.31 4.26
CA GLU A 376 -31.74 16.85 3.08
C GLU A 376 -31.26 17.37 1.71
N GLN A 377 -30.49 18.46 1.63
CA GLN A 377 -30.35 19.18 0.36
C GLN A 377 -29.22 18.61 -0.55
N LYS A 378 -29.57 17.57 -1.34
CA LYS A 378 -28.84 17.02 -2.51
C LYS A 378 -27.83 15.85 -2.29
N LYS A 379 -28.05 15.00 -1.29
CA LYS A 379 -27.25 13.78 -1.03
C LYS A 379 -27.17 12.82 -2.24
N ARG A 380 -28.28 12.66 -2.97
CA ARG A 380 -28.44 11.64 -4.02
C ARG A 380 -27.80 11.97 -5.38
N GLU A 381 -27.50 13.24 -5.66
CA GLU A 381 -26.98 13.68 -6.98
C GLU A 381 -25.45 13.77 -7.05
N ILE A 382 -24.76 13.79 -5.90
CA ILE A 382 -23.35 14.22 -5.84
C ILE A 382 -22.40 13.06 -5.50
N CYS A 383 -22.77 12.15 -4.61
CA CYS A 383 -21.86 11.12 -4.08
C CYS A 383 -22.51 9.73 -4.01
N PHE A 384 -22.84 9.17 -5.18
CA PHE A 384 -23.18 7.75 -5.26
C PHE A 384 -21.92 6.90 -5.42
N VAL A 385 -22.02 5.69 -4.91
CA VAL A 385 -20.94 4.69 -4.87
C VAL A 385 -21.36 3.44 -5.65
N GLU A 386 -20.37 2.69 -6.11
CA GLU A 386 -20.54 1.54 -6.98
C GLU A 386 -19.82 0.32 -6.42
N GLN A 387 -20.47 -0.84 -6.53
CA GLN A 387 -19.88 -2.13 -6.22
C GLN A 387 -20.38 -3.18 -7.22
N PRO A 388 -19.47 -3.84 -7.97
CA PRO A 388 -18.06 -3.44 -8.15
C PRO A 388 -17.93 -2.06 -8.83
N PRO A 389 -16.77 -1.38 -8.71
CA PRO A 389 -16.50 -0.14 -9.43
C PRO A 389 -16.68 -0.30 -10.94
N LEU A 390 -17.29 0.67 -11.64
CA LEU A 390 -17.43 0.64 -13.10
C LEU A 390 -16.08 0.54 -13.85
N HIS A 391 -15.04 1.12 -13.27
CA HIS A 391 -13.67 1.00 -13.78
C HIS A 391 -13.22 -0.46 -13.83
N ASP A 392 -13.47 -1.23 -12.77
CA ASP A 392 -13.09 -2.64 -12.68
C ASP A 392 -13.87 -3.50 -13.68
N LEU A 393 -15.17 -3.24 -13.84
CA LEU A 393 -16.00 -3.89 -14.86
C LEU A 393 -15.45 -3.64 -16.28
N THR A 394 -15.06 -2.39 -16.56
CA THR A 394 -14.50 -2.00 -17.86
C THR A 394 -13.15 -2.64 -18.11
N LEU A 395 -12.27 -2.66 -17.10
CA LEU A 395 -10.95 -3.29 -17.21
C LEU A 395 -11.08 -4.80 -17.40
N GLN A 396 -11.97 -5.46 -16.67
CA GLN A 396 -12.19 -6.90 -16.80
C GLN A 396 -12.68 -7.26 -18.22
N LEU A 397 -13.59 -6.47 -18.80
CA LEU A 397 -13.98 -6.65 -20.20
C LEU A 397 -12.82 -6.46 -21.17
N GLN A 398 -11.94 -5.49 -20.94
CA GLN A 398 -10.76 -5.28 -21.78
C GLN A 398 -9.81 -6.49 -21.69
N ILE A 399 -9.59 -7.02 -20.49
CA ILE A 399 -8.79 -8.24 -20.26
C ILE A 399 -9.41 -9.42 -21.01
N ASN A 400 -10.71 -9.67 -20.83
CA ASN A 400 -11.43 -10.75 -21.49
C ASN A 400 -11.39 -10.61 -23.02
N LYS A 401 -11.68 -9.41 -23.57
CA LYS A 401 -11.62 -9.13 -25.01
C LYS A 401 -10.23 -9.38 -25.59
N LYS A 402 -9.18 -8.94 -24.89
CA LYS A 402 -7.78 -9.19 -25.29
C LYS A 402 -7.46 -10.69 -25.28
N ARG A 403 -7.94 -11.44 -24.28
CA ARG A 403 -7.75 -12.89 -24.20
C ARG A 403 -8.50 -13.62 -25.31
N ILE A 404 -9.76 -13.28 -25.56
CA ILE A 404 -10.57 -13.79 -26.69
C ILE A 404 -9.85 -13.56 -28.02
N ALA A 405 -9.37 -12.33 -28.26
CA ALA A 405 -8.63 -12.00 -29.47
C ALA A 405 -7.34 -12.81 -29.60
N THR A 406 -6.61 -13.00 -28.49
CA THR A 406 -5.39 -13.82 -28.45
C THR A 406 -5.67 -15.26 -28.85
N ILE A 407 -6.71 -15.89 -28.30
CA ILE A 407 -7.11 -17.27 -28.63
C ILE A 407 -7.54 -17.36 -30.10
N LYS A 408 -8.41 -16.45 -30.57
CA LYS A 408 -8.90 -16.43 -31.97
C LYS A 408 -7.79 -16.22 -32.99
N ASN A 409 -6.73 -15.52 -32.63
CA ASN A 409 -5.57 -15.25 -33.50
C ASN A 409 -4.49 -16.33 -33.44
N GLN A 410 -4.63 -17.37 -32.60
CA GLN A 410 -3.66 -18.46 -32.61
C GLN A 410 -3.79 -19.29 -33.90
N PRO A 411 -2.69 -19.51 -34.65
CA PRO A 411 -2.73 -20.29 -35.89
C PRO A 411 -3.29 -21.71 -35.69
N ARG A 412 -2.97 -22.34 -34.55
CA ARG A 412 -3.49 -23.67 -34.19
C ARG A 412 -5.00 -23.67 -33.97
N PHE A 413 -5.52 -22.65 -33.30
CA PHE A 413 -6.96 -22.49 -33.07
C PHE A 413 -7.69 -22.29 -34.41
N GLN A 414 -7.20 -21.39 -35.27
CA GLN A 414 -7.78 -21.15 -36.59
C GLN A 414 -7.76 -22.39 -37.49
N SER A 415 -6.65 -23.13 -37.48
CA SER A 415 -6.53 -24.39 -38.21
C SER A 415 -7.55 -25.42 -37.71
N CYS A 416 -7.64 -25.65 -36.40
CA CYS A 416 -8.61 -26.60 -35.84
C CYS A 416 -10.06 -26.16 -36.09
N ARG A 417 -10.35 -24.85 -36.02
CA ARG A 417 -11.66 -24.30 -36.36
C ARG A 417 -12.05 -24.54 -37.81
N TYR A 418 -11.12 -24.37 -38.75
CA TYR A 418 -11.34 -24.72 -40.17
C TYR A 418 -11.62 -26.22 -40.33
N HIS A 419 -10.85 -27.09 -39.66
CA HIS A 419 -11.05 -28.53 -39.77
C HIS A 419 -12.38 -28.98 -39.14
N GLU A 420 -12.80 -28.37 -38.02
CA GLU A 420 -14.11 -28.62 -37.41
C GLU A 420 -15.25 -28.21 -38.35
N ALA A 421 -15.18 -27.02 -38.94
CA ALA A 421 -16.19 -26.52 -39.88
C ALA A 421 -16.33 -27.40 -41.15
N ASN A 422 -15.28 -28.13 -41.51
CA ASN A 422 -15.26 -29.06 -42.64
C ASN A 422 -15.46 -30.54 -42.24
N GLY A 423 -15.79 -30.84 -40.97
CA GLY A 423 -16.01 -32.22 -40.49
C GLY A 423 -14.75 -33.10 -40.41
N ILE A 424 -13.56 -32.53 -40.57
CA ILE A 424 -12.27 -33.23 -40.66
C ILE A 424 -11.37 -33.01 -39.43
N LEU A 425 -11.92 -32.57 -38.29
CA LEU A 425 -11.15 -32.33 -37.07
C LEU A 425 -10.40 -33.57 -36.58
N HIS A 426 -10.95 -34.76 -36.82
CA HIS A 426 -10.35 -36.05 -36.46
C HIS A 426 -8.98 -36.29 -37.13
N ASN A 427 -8.70 -35.60 -38.25
CA ASN A 427 -7.41 -35.66 -38.95
C ASN A 427 -6.30 -34.86 -38.26
N ARG A 428 -6.62 -34.07 -37.22
CA ARG A 428 -5.61 -33.36 -36.41
C ARG A 428 -5.04 -34.28 -35.33
N PRO A 429 -3.79 -34.07 -34.87
CA PRO A 429 -3.25 -34.79 -33.72
C PRO A 429 -4.16 -34.67 -32.49
N LYS A 430 -4.36 -35.76 -31.73
CA LYS A 430 -5.22 -35.79 -30.54
C LYS A 430 -4.94 -34.63 -29.56
N LYS A 431 -3.65 -34.32 -29.34
CA LYS A 431 -3.22 -33.21 -28.47
C LYS A 431 -3.75 -31.84 -28.93
N GLU A 432 -3.83 -31.62 -30.24
CA GLU A 432 -4.38 -30.38 -30.80
C GLU A 432 -5.90 -30.35 -30.69
N GLN A 433 -6.57 -31.48 -30.92
CA GLN A 433 -8.03 -31.59 -30.71
C GLN A 433 -8.39 -31.28 -29.25
N SER A 434 -7.65 -31.82 -28.27
CA SER A 434 -7.85 -31.52 -26.85
C SER A 434 -7.62 -30.04 -26.55
N SER A 435 -6.52 -29.46 -27.06
CA SER A 435 -6.24 -28.03 -26.86
C SER A 435 -7.32 -27.13 -27.46
N TYR A 436 -7.84 -27.51 -28.64
CA TYR A 436 -8.94 -26.81 -29.29
C TYR A 436 -10.24 -26.86 -28.50
N ARG A 437 -10.58 -28.00 -27.89
CA ARG A 437 -11.74 -28.13 -27.00
C ARG A 437 -11.62 -27.20 -25.79
N VAL A 438 -10.45 -27.19 -25.13
CA VAL A 438 -10.17 -26.28 -24.00
C VAL A 438 -10.34 -24.82 -24.43
N TRP A 439 -9.78 -24.42 -25.58
CA TRP A 439 -9.94 -23.06 -26.08
C TRP A 439 -11.39 -22.70 -26.46
N LYS A 440 -12.17 -23.64 -26.98
CA LYS A 440 -13.61 -23.41 -27.25
C LYS A 440 -14.38 -23.17 -25.96
N GLN A 441 -14.12 -23.98 -24.94
CA GLN A 441 -14.71 -23.81 -23.62
C GLN A 441 -14.32 -22.46 -23.02
N GLU A 442 -13.03 -22.13 -23.00
CA GLU A 442 -12.52 -20.84 -22.49
C GLU A 442 -13.15 -19.65 -23.25
N LEU A 443 -13.33 -19.75 -24.58
CA LEU A 443 -14.00 -18.70 -25.36
C LEU A 443 -15.49 -18.56 -25.02
N ALA A 444 -16.19 -19.67 -24.76
CA ALA A 444 -17.59 -19.64 -24.35
C ALA A 444 -17.72 -18.98 -22.97
N GLU A 445 -16.91 -19.41 -22.00
CA GLU A 445 -16.86 -18.86 -20.63
C GLU A 445 -16.52 -17.36 -20.63
N LEU A 446 -15.51 -16.92 -21.40
CA LEU A 446 -15.15 -15.50 -21.50
C LEU A 446 -16.23 -14.66 -22.20
N THR A 447 -16.98 -15.25 -23.13
CA THR A 447 -18.06 -14.56 -23.82
C THR A 447 -19.28 -14.42 -22.93
N GLU A 448 -19.66 -15.49 -22.23
CA GLU A 448 -20.70 -15.49 -21.20
C GLU A 448 -20.37 -14.47 -20.10
N PHE A 449 -19.15 -14.50 -19.57
CA PHE A 449 -18.72 -13.57 -18.54
C PHE A 449 -18.76 -12.10 -19.01
N ASN A 450 -18.44 -11.83 -20.28
CA ASN A 450 -18.63 -10.47 -20.82
C ASN A 450 -20.10 -10.07 -20.89
N ASN A 451 -21.00 -11.00 -21.22
CA ASN A 451 -22.43 -10.73 -21.26
C ASN A 451 -22.97 -10.42 -19.86
N GLU A 452 -22.58 -11.20 -18.85
CA GLU A 452 -22.93 -10.95 -17.45
C GLU A 452 -22.46 -9.57 -16.98
N ILE A 453 -21.22 -9.18 -17.30
CA ILE A 453 -20.72 -7.85 -16.95
C ILE A 453 -21.56 -6.74 -17.61
N GLU A 454 -21.90 -6.88 -18.89
CA GLU A 454 -22.68 -5.88 -19.62
C GLU A 454 -24.14 -5.82 -19.14
N GLU A 455 -24.73 -6.97 -18.79
CA GLU A 455 -26.06 -7.07 -18.19
C GLU A 455 -26.10 -6.46 -16.78
N PHE A 456 -25.06 -6.69 -15.99
CA PHE A 456 -24.96 -6.18 -14.63
C PHE A 456 -24.62 -4.69 -14.55
N ARG A 457 -23.83 -4.16 -15.50
CA ARG A 457 -23.30 -2.79 -15.46
C ARG A 457 -24.34 -1.71 -15.06
N PRO A 458 -25.59 -1.69 -15.57
CA PRO A 458 -26.60 -0.71 -15.15
C PRO A 458 -26.94 -0.77 -13.64
N ASN A 459 -26.78 -1.95 -13.03
CA ASN A 459 -27.04 -2.22 -11.62
C ASN A 459 -25.82 -2.02 -10.71
N ALA A 460 -24.66 -1.60 -11.25
CA ALA A 460 -23.43 -1.43 -10.46
C ALA A 460 -23.54 -0.40 -9.33
N ARG A 461 -24.52 0.50 -9.41
CA ARG A 461 -24.83 1.45 -8.35
C ARG A 461 -25.16 0.71 -7.05
N LEU A 462 -24.39 1.00 -6.02
CA LEU A 462 -24.55 0.40 -4.70
C LEU A 462 -25.47 1.26 -3.81
N GLY A 463 -25.24 2.58 -3.79
CA GLY A 463 -25.88 3.46 -2.82
C GLY A 463 -25.34 4.89 -2.87
N TYR A 464 -25.44 5.61 -1.75
CA TYR A 464 -24.91 6.96 -1.60
C TYR A 464 -24.39 7.24 -0.20
N VAL A 465 -23.50 8.24 -0.08
CA VAL A 465 -22.98 8.67 1.22
C VAL A 465 -24.09 9.37 2.02
N ALA A 466 -24.45 8.79 3.16
CA ALA A 466 -25.49 9.27 4.06
C ALA A 466 -24.94 10.24 5.11
N ALA A 467 -23.78 9.89 5.68
CA ALA A 467 -23.05 10.68 6.66
C ALA A 467 -21.54 10.41 6.55
N CYS A 468 -20.69 11.31 7.03
CA CYS A 468 -19.25 11.08 7.11
C CYS A 468 -18.57 11.97 8.15
N SER A 469 -17.38 11.58 8.58
CA SER A 469 -16.57 12.29 9.58
C SER A 469 -15.92 13.57 9.06
N GLY A 470 -15.67 13.69 7.74
CA GLY A 470 -14.73 14.68 7.22
C GLY A 470 -13.29 14.37 7.65
N ASN A 471 -12.39 15.37 7.58
CA ASN A 471 -11.00 15.28 8.06
C ASN A 471 -10.85 15.81 9.50
N ARG A 472 -11.84 15.52 10.35
CA ARG A 472 -11.84 16.02 11.74
C ARG A 472 -10.92 15.21 12.65
N PHE A 473 -10.54 15.85 13.74
CA PHE A 473 -9.74 15.25 14.80
C PHE A 473 -10.56 15.26 16.09
N LEU A 474 -10.69 14.09 16.71
CA LEU A 474 -11.27 13.94 18.04
C LEU A 474 -10.17 14.12 19.09
N GLN A 475 -10.38 14.98 20.07
CA GLN A 475 -9.48 15.10 21.21
C GLN A 475 -9.87 14.07 22.28
N LYS A 476 -8.93 13.20 22.66
CA LYS A 476 -9.09 12.20 23.72
C LYS A 476 -8.07 12.38 24.82
N THR A 477 -8.48 12.04 26.04
CA THR A 477 -7.55 11.88 27.17
C THR A 477 -6.97 10.47 27.14
N SER A 478 -5.67 10.34 27.36
CA SER A 478 -5.04 9.02 27.48
C SER A 478 -5.55 8.28 28.70
N GLU A 479 -5.77 6.98 28.57
CA GLU A 479 -6.11 6.10 29.69
C GLU A 479 -4.99 6.04 30.74
N TRP A 480 -3.75 6.27 30.31
CA TRP A 480 -2.54 6.10 31.11
C TRP A 480 -1.91 7.44 31.53
N SER A 481 -2.43 8.56 31.02
CA SER A 481 -1.91 9.88 31.37
C SER A 481 -2.97 10.97 31.25
N SER A 482 -2.80 12.06 31.99
CA SER A 482 -3.62 13.28 31.86
C SER A 482 -3.40 14.03 30.53
N ASN A 483 -2.61 13.48 29.61
CA ASN A 483 -2.37 14.12 28.33
C ASN A 483 -3.56 13.89 27.40
N THR A 484 -3.93 14.94 26.69
CA THR A 484 -4.85 14.84 25.57
C THR A 484 -4.09 14.61 24.28
N PHE A 485 -4.71 13.87 23.37
CA PHE A 485 -4.17 13.51 22.08
C PHE A 485 -5.28 13.56 21.03
N ASN A 486 -4.89 13.76 19.77
CA ASN A 486 -5.85 13.82 18.66
C ASN A 486 -5.96 12.44 17.99
N VAL A 487 -7.16 12.03 17.60
CA VAL A 487 -7.41 10.86 16.76
C VAL A 487 -8.04 11.35 15.47
N LYS A 488 -7.50 10.96 14.31
CA LYS A 488 -8.10 11.33 13.04
C LYS A 488 -9.31 10.42 12.79
N MET A 489 -10.45 11.03 12.51
CA MET A 489 -11.66 10.29 12.18
C MET A 489 -11.81 10.26 10.68
N ASP A 490 -11.90 9.06 10.12
CA ASP A 490 -11.93 8.82 8.68
C ASP A 490 -12.95 7.72 8.37
N TRP A 491 -14.23 8.08 8.47
CA TRP A 491 -15.33 7.16 8.19
C TRP A 491 -16.45 7.81 7.38
N ALA A 492 -17.15 6.99 6.61
CA ALA A 492 -18.36 7.35 5.89
C ALA A 492 -19.39 6.23 6.05
N LEU A 493 -20.64 6.64 6.19
CA LEU A 493 -21.82 5.78 6.19
C LEU A 493 -22.50 5.85 4.83
N LEU A 494 -22.92 4.70 4.33
CA LEU A 494 -23.50 4.50 3.02
C LEU A 494 -24.94 4.02 3.17
N GLU A 495 -25.88 4.76 2.61
CA GLU A 495 -27.24 4.25 2.42
C GLU A 495 -27.22 3.36 1.18
N ILE A 496 -27.29 2.05 1.43
CA ILE A 496 -27.26 1.01 0.40
C ILE A 496 -28.67 0.87 -0.16
N LEU A 497 -28.79 0.70 -1.48
CA LEU A 497 -30.08 0.45 -2.08
C LEU A 497 -30.69 -0.83 -1.48
N GLN A 498 -31.98 -0.81 -1.14
CA GLN A 498 -32.64 -1.95 -0.48
C GLN A 498 -32.44 -3.26 -1.26
N ALA A 499 -32.56 -3.21 -2.59
CA ALA A 499 -32.37 -4.36 -3.47
C ALA A 499 -30.92 -4.92 -3.48
N ARG A 500 -29.95 -4.16 -2.97
CA ARG A 500 -28.54 -4.54 -2.85
C ARG A 500 -28.17 -4.91 -1.41
N THR A 501 -29.02 -4.66 -0.41
CA THR A 501 -28.65 -4.76 1.01
C THR A 501 -28.34 -6.20 1.42
N SER A 502 -27.38 -6.38 2.31
CA SER A 502 -26.92 -7.70 2.81
C SER A 502 -26.57 -7.61 4.30
N THR A 503 -25.98 -8.68 4.83
CA THR A 503 -25.50 -8.79 6.21
C THR A 503 -23.97 -8.77 6.24
N ASN A 504 -23.38 -8.79 7.45
CA ASN A 504 -21.94 -8.95 7.63
C ASN A 504 -21.47 -10.41 7.52
N GLN A 505 -22.23 -11.30 6.87
CA GLN A 505 -21.72 -12.63 6.49
C GLN A 505 -20.54 -12.46 5.53
N CYS A 506 -19.33 -12.60 6.06
CA CYS A 506 -18.16 -12.80 5.23
C CYS A 506 -18.14 -14.27 4.80
N ASP A 507 -18.02 -14.53 3.50
CA ASP A 507 -17.77 -15.87 2.94
C ASP A 507 -16.49 -16.54 3.52
N CYS A 508 -15.74 -15.85 4.39
CA CYS A 508 -14.40 -16.17 4.80
C CYS A 508 -14.25 -16.76 6.23
N HIS A 509 -15.29 -16.74 7.06
CA HIS A 509 -15.13 -16.99 8.50
C HIS A 509 -15.20 -18.47 8.93
N HIS A 510 -15.70 -19.40 8.13
CA HIS A 510 -15.92 -20.77 8.60
C HIS A 510 -14.84 -21.80 8.23
N GLU A 511 -14.17 -21.70 7.07
CA GLU A 511 -13.26 -22.79 6.64
C GLU A 511 -11.84 -22.73 7.22
N TYR A 512 -11.33 -21.54 7.58
CA TYR A 512 -9.93 -21.38 7.99
C TYR A 512 -9.70 -21.50 9.51
N LEU A 513 -10.76 -21.51 10.33
CA LEU A 513 -10.64 -21.71 11.78
C LEU A 513 -10.33 -23.18 12.15
N HIS A 514 -10.64 -24.14 11.28
CA HIS A 514 -10.46 -25.57 11.55
C HIS A 514 -9.04 -26.11 11.20
N GLN A 515 -8.13 -25.25 10.72
CA GLN A 515 -6.79 -25.70 10.26
C GLN A 515 -5.63 -25.30 11.18
N LEU A 516 -5.88 -24.65 12.32
CA LEU A 516 -4.86 -24.31 13.29
C LEU A 516 -4.90 -25.34 14.43
N THR A 517 -3.78 -26.01 14.69
CA THR A 517 -3.65 -27.03 15.74
C THR A 517 -3.63 -26.38 17.12
N ASP A 518 -4.18 -27.06 18.14
CA ASP A 518 -4.24 -26.58 19.53
C ASP A 518 -2.88 -26.11 20.10
N GLU A 519 -1.75 -26.61 19.58
CA GLU A 519 -0.40 -26.19 19.96
C GLU A 519 -0.04 -24.73 19.54
N GLU A 520 -0.74 -24.14 18.57
CA GLU A 520 -0.55 -22.73 18.17
C GLU A 520 -1.42 -21.75 19.00
N MET A 521 -2.26 -22.27 19.90
CA MET A 521 -3.22 -21.50 20.71
C MET A 521 -2.64 -20.99 22.05
N GLU A 522 -1.44 -21.42 22.46
CA GLU A 522 -0.92 -21.19 23.82
C GLU A 522 -0.07 -19.93 24.05
N ASP A 523 0.06 -18.99 23.10
CA ASP A 523 0.66 -17.66 23.38
C ASP A 523 -0.41 -16.54 23.48
N PRO A 524 -1.03 -16.35 24.65
CA PRO A 524 -2.02 -15.30 24.90
C PRO A 524 -1.42 -13.88 25.02
N GLN A 525 -0.12 -13.65 24.74
CA GLN A 525 0.55 -12.36 24.99
C GLN A 525 0.79 -11.45 23.75
N ALA A 526 0.19 -11.73 22.60
CA ALA A 526 -0.02 -10.70 21.56
C ALA A 526 -1.31 -10.99 20.80
N THR A 527 -2.29 -10.09 20.93
CA THR A 527 -3.59 -10.17 20.25
C THR A 527 -3.40 -10.28 18.74
N ALA A 528 -3.49 -11.50 18.22
CA ALA A 528 -3.50 -11.78 16.80
C ALA A 528 -4.75 -11.16 16.18
N PHE A 529 -4.54 -10.37 15.14
CA PHE A 529 -5.59 -9.69 14.39
C PHE A 529 -5.71 -10.29 13.01
N TRP A 530 -6.91 -10.20 12.45
CA TRP A 530 -7.26 -10.75 11.15
C TRP A 530 -7.95 -9.69 10.29
N ILE A 531 -7.67 -9.76 9.00
CA ILE A 531 -8.32 -8.94 7.98
C ILE A 531 -8.56 -9.82 6.76
N ASN A 532 -9.70 -9.62 6.09
CA ASN A 532 -9.92 -10.16 4.76
C ASN A 532 -9.66 -9.07 3.72
N GLY A 533 -8.39 -8.97 3.31
CA GLY A 533 -7.93 -7.96 2.37
C GLY A 533 -8.04 -8.40 0.91
N ILE A 534 -7.55 -7.57 -0.02
CA ILE A 534 -7.43 -7.88 -1.46
C ILE A 534 -6.58 -9.14 -1.70
N GLY A 535 -5.63 -9.42 -0.83
CA GLY A 535 -4.75 -10.58 -0.90
C GLY A 535 -5.37 -11.85 -0.31
N GLY A 536 -6.62 -11.77 0.16
CA GLY A 536 -7.26 -12.78 0.98
C GLY A 536 -7.03 -12.55 2.48
N PRO A 537 -7.35 -13.57 3.30
CA PRO A 537 -7.15 -13.51 4.75
C PRO A 537 -5.68 -13.28 5.11
N SER A 538 -5.43 -12.35 6.02
CA SER A 538 -4.09 -12.06 6.53
C SER A 538 -4.10 -11.88 8.04
N GLN A 539 -3.03 -12.33 8.69
CA GLN A 539 -2.83 -12.26 10.13
C GLN A 539 -1.80 -11.17 10.48
N GLY A 540 -2.11 -10.39 11.51
CA GLY A 540 -1.27 -9.32 12.03
C GLY A 540 -1.13 -9.39 13.54
N ARG A 541 -0.20 -8.60 14.07
CA ARG A 541 0.00 -8.41 15.51
C ARG A 541 -0.12 -6.94 15.84
N TYR A 542 -0.91 -6.64 16.87
CA TYR A 542 -1.05 -5.29 17.40
C TYR A 542 0.27 -4.77 17.97
N ASN A 543 0.66 -3.54 17.64
CA ASN A 543 1.90 -2.96 18.12
C ASN A 543 1.89 -2.61 19.62
N GLY A 544 0.72 -2.42 20.23
CA GLY A 544 0.58 -2.04 21.64
C GLY A 544 0.79 -0.55 21.93
N LEU A 545 1.53 0.17 21.08
CA LEU A 545 1.79 1.61 21.20
C LEU A 545 1.16 2.39 20.05
N ARG A 546 0.61 3.56 20.37
CA ARG A 546 0.09 4.50 19.37
C ARG A 546 1.22 5.10 18.55
N THR A 547 0.98 5.33 17.27
CA THR A 547 1.92 5.98 16.35
C THR A 547 1.36 7.35 15.99
N CYS A 548 2.20 8.38 16.08
CA CYS A 548 1.86 9.70 15.61
C CYS A 548 1.87 9.70 14.08
N LEU A 549 0.74 9.98 13.46
CA LEU A 549 0.59 10.21 12.02
C LEU A 549 0.52 11.72 11.79
N VAL A 550 1.48 12.25 11.06
CA VAL A 550 1.53 13.66 10.66
C VAL A 550 0.76 13.82 9.36
N SER A 551 -0.08 14.82 9.30
CA SER A 551 -0.93 15.14 8.16
C SER A 551 -0.87 16.64 7.88
N GLU A 552 -0.84 17.00 6.62
CA GLU A 552 -0.98 18.39 6.21
C GLU A 552 -2.44 18.82 6.32
N GLN A 553 -2.70 19.96 6.98
CA GLN A 553 -3.98 20.63 6.87
C GLN A 553 -3.79 21.95 6.14
N VAL A 554 -4.63 22.17 5.11
CA VAL A 554 -4.86 23.48 4.53
C VAL A 554 -5.63 24.32 5.56
N VAL A 555 -4.97 25.30 6.16
CA VAL A 555 -5.60 26.31 7.02
C VAL A 555 -6.05 27.48 6.15
N GLU A 556 -7.32 27.86 6.26
CA GLU A 556 -7.88 29.05 5.64
C GLU A 556 -7.52 30.29 6.48
N GLY A 557 -6.89 31.30 5.89
CA GLY A 557 -6.88 32.66 6.44
C GLY A 557 -8.22 33.36 6.18
N GLY A 558 -8.81 34.00 7.19
CA GLY A 558 -9.91 34.97 7.03
C GLY A 558 -9.38 36.42 7.06
N GLU A 559 -10.02 37.46 6.53
CA GLU A 559 -11.35 37.68 5.91
C GLU A 559 -11.19 38.50 4.60
N GLU A 560 -12.22 38.44 3.75
CA GLU A 560 -12.44 39.19 2.50
C GLU A 560 -11.41 39.00 1.36
N ASP A 561 -11.82 38.19 0.38
CA ASP A 561 -11.28 38.04 -0.99
C ASP A 561 -9.84 37.56 -1.22
N ASP A 562 -8.96 37.49 -0.22
CA ASP A 562 -7.62 36.90 -0.36
C ASP A 562 -7.49 35.57 0.41
N TRP A 563 -7.74 34.46 -0.30
CA TRP A 563 -7.56 33.10 0.23
C TRP A 563 -6.07 32.77 0.38
N VAL A 564 -5.52 32.93 1.59
CA VAL A 564 -4.20 32.38 1.92
C VAL A 564 -4.39 30.99 2.52
N VAL A 565 -4.01 29.98 1.74
CA VAL A 565 -3.88 28.59 2.21
C VAL A 565 -2.55 28.47 2.95
N VAL A 566 -2.60 28.40 4.28
CA VAL A 566 -1.41 28.10 5.10
C VAL A 566 -1.44 26.61 5.44
N ALA A 567 -0.51 25.83 4.89
CA ALA A 567 -0.34 24.45 5.32
C ALA A 567 0.27 24.44 6.74
N ALA A 568 -0.48 23.96 7.73
CA ALA A 568 0.06 23.73 9.08
C ALA A 568 0.05 22.22 9.37
N PRO A 569 1.15 21.65 9.87
CA PRO A 569 1.18 20.24 10.23
C PRO A 569 0.21 20.00 11.41
N ARG A 570 -0.71 19.07 11.22
CA ARG A 570 -1.47 18.43 12.29
C ARG A 570 -1.03 17.01 12.46
N TRP A 571 -1.25 16.45 13.64
CA TRP A 571 -0.98 15.04 13.88
C TRP A 571 -2.10 14.38 14.66
N SER A 572 -2.28 13.09 14.42
CA SER A 572 -3.12 12.19 15.18
C SER A 572 -2.33 11.01 15.72
N PHE A 573 -2.91 10.28 16.65
CA PHE A 573 -2.35 9.08 17.23
C PHE A 573 -3.18 7.88 16.81
N GLU A 574 -2.60 7.08 15.93
CA GLU A 574 -3.26 5.94 15.31
C GLU A 574 -2.77 4.63 15.93
N HIS A 575 -3.64 3.62 15.89
CA HIS A 575 -3.25 2.26 16.24
C HIS A 575 -2.56 1.60 15.05
N THR A 576 -1.58 0.74 15.33
CA THR A 576 -0.80 0.06 14.28
C THR A 576 -0.78 -1.45 14.41
N VAL A 577 -0.80 -2.12 13.26
CA VAL A 577 -0.63 -3.57 13.10
C VAL A 577 0.56 -3.85 12.20
N VAL A 578 1.36 -4.84 12.56
CA VAL A 578 2.43 -5.38 11.72
C VAL A 578 2.09 -6.80 11.29
N ALA A 579 2.60 -7.25 10.16
CA ALA A 579 2.35 -8.61 9.67
C ALA A 579 2.80 -9.67 10.71
N GLY A 580 1.98 -10.72 10.89
CA GLY A 580 2.32 -11.84 11.79
C GLY A 580 3.39 -12.78 11.23
N SER A 581 3.59 -12.75 9.91
CA SER A 581 4.54 -13.62 9.20
C SER A 581 5.98 -13.10 9.23
N LYS A 582 6.94 -14.03 9.33
CA LYS A 582 8.38 -13.74 9.15
C LYS A 582 8.76 -13.54 7.68
N ASP A 583 7.88 -13.90 6.74
CA ASP A 583 8.08 -13.67 5.32
C ASP A 583 7.87 -12.18 5.00
N PRO A 584 8.92 -11.45 4.60
CA PRO A 584 8.80 -10.04 4.27
C PRO A 584 7.89 -9.75 3.07
N LYS A 585 7.46 -10.75 2.30
CA LYS A 585 6.50 -10.57 1.19
C LYS A 585 5.07 -10.45 1.69
N VAL A 586 4.75 -11.05 2.83
CA VAL A 586 3.42 -10.97 3.43
C VAL A 586 3.25 -9.60 4.11
N SER A 587 2.09 -8.99 3.93
CA SER A 587 1.67 -7.79 4.64
C SER A 587 0.35 -8.06 5.33
N PHE A 588 0.09 -7.36 6.44
CA PHE A 588 -1.22 -7.45 7.11
C PHE A 588 -2.32 -6.89 6.20
N SER A 589 -2.12 -5.68 5.69
CA SER A 589 -2.97 -5.07 4.66
C SER A 589 -2.17 -4.75 3.38
N MET A 590 -2.87 -4.49 2.29
CA MET A 590 -2.34 -4.02 1.01
C MET A 590 -2.98 -2.69 0.60
N PRO A 591 -2.37 -1.95 -0.34
CA PRO A 591 -3.03 -0.82 -0.98
C PRO A 591 -4.44 -1.19 -1.47
N GLY A 592 -5.46 -0.50 -0.96
CA GLY A 592 -6.88 -0.75 -1.29
C GLY A 592 -7.66 -1.49 -0.21
N ASP A 593 -7.01 -1.93 0.86
CA ASP A 593 -7.70 -2.52 2.01
C ASP A 593 -8.28 -1.47 2.98
N THR A 594 -8.13 -0.18 2.69
CA THR A 594 -8.72 0.89 3.50
C THR A 594 -10.24 0.77 3.54
N GLY A 595 -10.81 0.95 4.72
CA GLY A 595 -12.22 0.66 5.01
C GLY A 595 -12.49 -0.77 5.47
N SER A 596 -11.54 -1.71 5.36
CA SER A 596 -11.74 -3.08 5.87
C SER A 596 -11.81 -3.09 7.39
N LEU A 597 -12.68 -3.92 7.94
CA LEU A 597 -12.72 -4.21 9.37
C LEU A 597 -11.61 -5.19 9.77
N ILE A 598 -11.01 -4.91 10.92
CA ILE A 598 -10.03 -5.76 11.59
C ILE A 598 -10.75 -6.55 12.67
N HIS A 599 -10.50 -7.85 12.75
CA HIS A 599 -11.16 -8.74 13.69
C HIS A 599 -10.15 -9.38 14.65
N PHE A 600 -10.59 -9.66 15.87
CA PHE A 600 -9.95 -10.64 16.73
C PHE A 600 -10.23 -12.05 16.21
N TRP A 601 -9.42 -13.02 16.64
CA TRP A 601 -9.63 -14.43 16.29
C TRP A 601 -11.01 -14.98 16.74
N LYS A 602 -11.64 -14.37 17.75
CA LYS A 602 -13.01 -14.70 18.22
C LYS A 602 -14.14 -14.05 17.39
N GLY A 603 -13.83 -13.38 16.28
CA GLY A 603 -14.81 -12.72 15.40
C GLY A 603 -15.22 -11.30 15.79
N GLY A 604 -14.84 -10.81 16.98
CA GLY A 604 -15.12 -9.42 17.38
C GLY A 604 -14.33 -8.40 16.56
N VAL A 605 -14.93 -7.24 16.25
CA VAL A 605 -14.26 -6.16 15.50
C VAL A 605 -13.36 -5.33 16.42
N VAL A 606 -12.13 -5.09 16.00
CA VAL A 606 -11.11 -4.28 16.68
C VAL A 606 -11.15 -2.83 16.18
N GLY A 607 -11.37 -2.64 14.88
CA GLY A 607 -11.30 -1.34 14.24
C GLY A 607 -11.36 -1.41 12.72
N MET A 608 -11.07 -0.30 12.06
CA MET A 608 -11.15 -0.17 10.60
C MET A 608 -9.83 0.37 10.04
N VAL A 609 -9.29 -0.29 9.01
CA VAL A 609 -8.04 0.11 8.34
C VAL A 609 -8.19 1.49 7.72
N SER A 610 -7.34 2.44 8.11
CA SER A 610 -7.36 3.82 7.61
C SER A 610 -6.28 4.06 6.57
N SER A 611 -5.09 3.45 6.74
CA SER A 611 -3.96 3.62 5.83
C SER A 611 -2.87 2.57 6.06
N MET A 612 -1.83 2.56 5.24
CA MET A 612 -0.62 1.78 5.49
C MET A 612 0.65 2.45 4.96
N LEU A 613 1.81 2.08 5.50
CA LEU A 613 3.11 2.38 4.92
C LEU A 613 3.47 1.33 3.85
N ARG A 614 3.72 1.77 2.61
CA ARG A 614 3.94 0.86 1.47
C ARG A 614 5.13 -0.08 1.69
N TYR A 615 6.26 0.46 2.11
CA TYR A 615 7.53 -0.28 2.14
C TYR A 615 7.76 -0.96 3.49
N SER A 616 7.45 -0.28 4.60
CA SER A 616 7.53 -0.87 5.94
C SER A 616 6.38 -1.84 6.24
N LYS A 617 5.30 -1.81 5.45
CA LYS A 617 4.13 -2.68 5.57
C LYS A 617 3.45 -2.60 6.95
N ILE A 618 3.44 -1.39 7.51
CA ILE A 618 2.79 -1.08 8.77
C ILE A 618 1.39 -0.56 8.45
N THR A 619 0.37 -1.19 9.03
CA THR A 619 -1.03 -0.82 8.81
C THR A 619 -1.50 0.07 9.97
N PHE A 620 -2.22 1.15 9.65
CA PHE A 620 -2.88 2.02 10.61
C PHE A 620 -4.39 1.76 10.61
N PHE A 621 -5.00 1.88 11.78
CA PHE A 621 -6.43 1.71 11.92
C PHE A 621 -7.02 2.59 13.02
N THR A 622 -8.30 2.95 12.83
CA THR A 622 -9.11 3.61 13.85
C THR A 622 -9.77 2.53 14.72
N HIS A 623 -9.62 2.65 16.04
CA HIS A 623 -10.20 1.69 16.98
C HIS A 623 -11.74 1.70 16.94
N VAL A 624 -12.40 0.55 17.11
CA VAL A 624 -13.85 0.41 16.95
C VAL A 624 -14.64 1.30 17.92
N ASN A 625 -14.18 1.40 19.18
CA ASN A 625 -14.85 2.25 20.17
C ASN A 625 -14.82 3.72 19.76
N ASP A 626 -13.72 4.16 19.14
CA ASP A 626 -13.52 5.52 18.69
C ASP A 626 -14.41 5.78 17.48
N LEU A 627 -14.44 4.84 16.55
CA LEU A 627 -15.32 4.86 15.38
C LEU A 627 -16.80 4.93 15.75
N LEU A 628 -17.28 4.03 16.62
CA LEU A 628 -18.71 3.95 16.97
C LEU A 628 -19.18 5.13 17.81
N ALA A 629 -18.38 5.59 18.77
CA ALA A 629 -18.70 6.78 19.55
C ALA A 629 -18.79 8.01 18.64
N ASP A 630 -17.86 8.13 17.71
CA ASP A 630 -17.78 9.26 16.80
C ASP A 630 -18.88 9.26 15.73
N ILE A 631 -19.35 8.07 15.31
CA ILE A 631 -20.57 7.89 14.51
C ILE A 631 -21.79 8.31 15.32
N LYS A 632 -21.93 7.78 16.54
CA LYS A 632 -23.06 8.07 17.44
C LYS A 632 -23.22 9.58 17.64
N ASP A 633 -22.13 10.27 17.95
CA ASP A 633 -22.12 11.71 18.18
C ASP A 633 -22.51 12.52 16.94
N GLN A 634 -22.11 12.10 15.74
CA GLN A 634 -22.47 12.81 14.49
C GLN A 634 -23.88 12.53 14.00
N THR A 635 -24.38 11.32 14.20
CA THR A 635 -25.70 10.94 13.70
C THR A 635 -26.80 11.28 14.69
N GLY A 636 -26.47 11.44 15.98
CA GLY A 636 -27.45 11.60 17.05
C GLY A 636 -28.14 10.28 17.43
N ALA A 637 -27.59 9.14 16.98
CA ALA A 637 -28.10 7.82 17.36
C ALA A 637 -27.97 7.61 18.88
N SER A 638 -28.91 6.90 19.48
CA SER A 638 -28.79 6.48 20.88
C SER A 638 -27.91 5.24 21.02
N LYS A 639 -27.89 4.38 20.00
CA LYS A 639 -27.03 3.20 19.91
C LYS A 639 -26.53 3.00 18.48
N VAL A 640 -25.28 2.56 18.39
CA VAL A 640 -24.62 2.19 17.12
C VAL A 640 -23.93 0.85 17.34
N GLN A 641 -24.21 -0.12 16.48
CA GLN A 641 -23.59 -1.43 16.57
C GLN A 641 -23.14 -1.94 15.20
N ILE A 642 -22.02 -2.66 15.15
CA ILE A 642 -21.63 -3.41 13.95
C ILE A 642 -22.47 -4.67 13.91
N MET A 643 -23.11 -4.96 12.78
CA MET A 643 -23.92 -6.17 12.65
C MET A 643 -23.05 -7.42 12.73
N GLY A 644 -23.49 -8.44 13.46
CA GLY A 644 -22.86 -9.76 13.40
C GLY A 644 -23.25 -10.53 12.12
N PRO A 645 -22.64 -11.69 11.85
CA PRO A 645 -23.32 -12.69 11.05
C PRO A 645 -24.67 -13.03 11.73
N PRO A 646 -25.74 -13.33 10.96
CA PRO A 646 -26.95 -13.92 11.53
C PRO A 646 -26.52 -15.10 12.41
N LEU A 647 -26.97 -15.11 13.66
CA LEU A 647 -26.94 -16.34 14.44
C LEU A 647 -27.80 -17.32 13.64
N GLU A 648 -27.22 -18.41 13.15
CA GLU A 648 -28.03 -19.55 12.73
C GLU A 648 -28.87 -19.88 13.95
N GLU A 649 -30.20 -19.75 13.83
CA GLU A 649 -31.11 -20.28 14.83
C GLU A 649 -30.70 -21.74 14.99
N GLU A 650 -30.11 -22.09 16.14
CA GLU A 650 -29.94 -23.49 16.50
C GLU A 650 -31.34 -24.07 16.38
N ASP A 651 -31.56 -24.88 15.33
CA ASP A 651 -32.77 -25.65 15.16
C ASP A 651 -33.00 -26.32 16.50
N ALA A 652 -34.01 -25.82 17.22
CA ALA A 652 -34.52 -26.45 18.41
C ALA A 652 -34.99 -27.82 17.96
N HIS A 653 -34.11 -28.81 18.08
CA HIS A 653 -34.52 -30.21 18.12
C HIS A 653 -35.44 -30.30 19.34
N GLU A 654 -36.73 -30.13 19.07
CA GLU A 654 -37.80 -30.65 19.91
C GLU A 654 -37.52 -32.16 20.02
N ASP A 655 -36.95 -32.53 21.16
CA ASP A 655 -36.91 -33.91 21.62
C ASP A 655 -38.37 -34.37 21.77
N ASP A 656 -38.92 -34.97 20.73
CA ASP A 656 -40.12 -35.79 20.79
C ASP A 656 -39.81 -37.02 21.67
N ASP A 657 -40.00 -36.83 22.97
CA ASP A 657 -40.04 -37.86 24.00
C ASP A 657 -41.26 -38.76 23.75
N GLU A 658 -41.12 -39.73 22.83
CA GLU A 658 -42.09 -40.81 22.67
C GLU A 658 -42.13 -41.64 23.97
N GLY A 659 -43.22 -41.43 24.72
CA GLY A 659 -43.56 -42.18 25.91
C GLY A 659 -43.53 -43.69 25.67
N VAL A 660 -42.60 -44.36 26.35
CA VAL A 660 -42.60 -45.82 26.50
C VAL A 660 -43.61 -46.18 27.58
N ASP A 661 -44.77 -46.67 27.15
CA ASP A 661 -45.76 -47.33 28.00
C ASP A 661 -45.14 -48.57 28.66
N LEU A 662 -44.94 -48.49 29.98
CA LEU A 662 -44.73 -49.63 30.87
C LEU A 662 -46.08 -50.27 31.15
N ASP A 663 -46.38 -51.41 30.53
CA ASP A 663 -47.25 -52.44 31.11
C ASP A 663 -47.22 -53.71 30.26
N SER A 664 -46.50 -54.74 30.72
CA SER A 664 -46.88 -56.16 30.60
C SER A 664 -45.79 -57.08 31.16
N GLU A 665 -45.91 -57.44 32.44
CA GLU A 665 -45.63 -58.82 32.84
C GLU A 665 -46.92 -59.63 32.69
N PRO A 666 -46.82 -60.90 32.26
CA PRO A 666 -47.11 -61.94 33.24
C PRO A 666 -46.23 -63.21 33.14
N GLU A 667 -46.07 -63.84 34.32
CA GLU A 667 -45.90 -65.29 34.63
C GLU A 667 -44.72 -66.02 33.94
N ILE A 668 -43.74 -66.60 34.65
CA ILE A 668 -43.76 -67.58 35.77
C ILE A 668 -42.47 -67.45 36.59
#